data_AF-A0A7X7BPV4-F1
#
_entry.id   AF-A0A7X7BPV4-F1
#
_cell.length_a   1.000
_cell.length_b   1.000
_cell.length_c   1.000
_cell.angle_alpha   90.00
_cell.angle_beta   90.00
_cell.angle_gamma   90.00
#
_symmetry.space_group_name_H-M   'P 1'
#
loop_
_entity.id
_entity.type
_entity.pdbx_description
1 polymer ?
#
loop_
_entity_poly.entity_id
_entity_poly.type
_entity_poly.pdbx_seq_one_letter_code
_entity_poly.pdbx_strand_id
1 'polypeptide(L)'
;MIELKARKIIITAIAAAMLLACLGMIPRLKAEQSNKTVAFAMEFRDLMTLQVQSDSTANEIWEEINKLGVIGLSVSEFTGEELTLINPLLLKYGPAEQFGLSSEKILSDRAVIIMDRSSSYFGPLYKYLKLKMPAVEMAEIGAEVAMILPGNTSDFKISAFVPDLYGLDFCRENSIPILFRPGSCPASGASDTAAAFDHLTSIYSDIKNVTASGMIMAGYPDYKSLAEVMKRKGITFSQTEFVKQVGAAGFAKTMYPMVVPLHSLTRDEVISRSISRLQITERFVRAIHERSVRLIMVRPYDLNMGGGLGVFIEDLELTGGSIKARGYEFGWPSNLSVWPDSLAGALACGITLIFCCWFYIVRLNAGEDKGVGIKALSFLILASLVISAGMWKVPLLARLCGGLCGAFAAAEAALSALESYKKPVLGAVKGLFIVTAGGLAIAAFYGTTIAALRLTPFSGVKLTLLLPPLLVLIHDLRRRVHPESLPEIINRPAVWGELFLIGIMILAMLIMALRSDNVSNVPAWEVAFRELLERTLLVRPRTKEFLIGYPALVFYWYVVRKGWIPGYREAVRIVSVLAFSSAVNTFCHFHTLLSLSVIRTFNGWWLGMLIGIAAVAVINYAVVPMSKRLTGEVHS
;
A
#
# COMPACT_ATOMS: atom_id res chain seq x y z
N MET A 1 -39.30 31.55 -16.49
CA MET A 1 -38.51 30.89 -15.43
C MET A 1 -37.75 29.72 -16.04
N ILE A 2 -36.42 29.68 -15.94
CA ILE A 2 -35.64 28.53 -16.40
C ILE A 2 -35.96 27.34 -15.49
N GLU A 3 -36.74 26.36 -15.97
CA GLU A 3 -36.97 25.12 -15.22
C GLU A 3 -35.69 24.26 -15.20
N LEU A 4 -34.94 24.35 -14.11
CA LEU A 4 -33.78 23.51 -13.87
C LEU A 4 -34.25 22.10 -13.48
N LYS A 5 -34.17 21.16 -14.43
CA LYS A 5 -34.44 19.74 -14.17
C LYS A 5 -33.43 19.16 -13.17
N ALA A 6 -33.89 18.31 -12.26
CA ALA A 6 -33.05 17.66 -11.26
C ALA A 6 -31.82 16.96 -11.87
N ARG A 7 -32.01 16.27 -13.00
CA ARG A 7 -30.92 15.60 -13.73
C ARG A 7 -29.82 16.53 -14.25
N LYS A 8 -30.16 17.77 -14.64
CA LYS A 8 -29.15 18.75 -15.07
C LYS A 8 -28.39 19.29 -13.86
N ILE A 9 -29.08 19.53 -12.75
CA ILE A 9 -28.48 20.02 -11.50
C ILE A 9 -27.40 19.08 -10.98
N ILE A 10 -27.68 17.78 -10.87
CA ILE A 10 -26.70 16.81 -10.37
C ILE A 10 -25.44 16.76 -11.25
N ILE A 11 -25.60 16.75 -12.59
CA ILE A 11 -24.44 16.70 -13.51
C ILE A 11 -23.60 17.96 -13.36
N THR A 12 -24.22 19.14 -13.29
CA THR A 12 -23.50 20.40 -13.07
C THR A 12 -22.81 20.45 -11.71
N ALA A 13 -23.45 19.96 -10.66
CA ALA A 13 -22.86 19.89 -9.32
C ALA A 13 -21.64 18.95 -9.28
N ILE A 14 -21.73 17.79 -9.94
CA ILE A 14 -20.61 16.85 -10.06
C ILE A 14 -19.46 17.43 -10.90
N ALA A 15 -19.77 18.18 -11.97
CA ALA A 15 -18.75 18.90 -12.73
C ALA A 15 -18.03 19.97 -11.88
N ALA A 16 -18.79 20.74 -11.09
CA ALA A 16 -18.22 21.72 -10.16
C ALA A 16 -17.36 21.04 -9.08
N ALA A 17 -17.82 19.92 -8.52
CA ALA A 17 -17.06 19.12 -7.56
C ALA A 17 -15.76 18.58 -8.18
N MET A 18 -15.79 18.12 -9.43
CA MET A 18 -14.59 17.65 -10.13
C MET A 18 -13.58 18.77 -10.35
N LEU A 19 -14.02 19.97 -10.73
CA LEU A 19 -13.13 21.14 -10.87
C LEU A 19 -12.47 21.50 -9.54
N LEU A 20 -13.25 21.55 -8.45
CA LEU A 20 -12.73 21.81 -7.10
C LEU A 20 -11.76 20.72 -6.64
N ALA A 21 -12.06 19.45 -6.92
CA ALA A 21 -11.18 18.33 -6.62
C ALA A 21 -9.84 18.46 -7.37
N CYS A 22 -9.88 18.76 -8.67
CA CYS A 22 -8.67 18.99 -9.46
C CYS A 22 -7.82 20.13 -8.90
N LEU A 23 -8.43 21.25 -8.49
CA LEU A 23 -7.73 22.36 -7.84
C LEU A 23 -7.08 21.92 -6.50
N GLY A 24 -7.81 21.16 -5.69
CA GLY A 24 -7.32 20.62 -4.42
C GLY A 24 -6.15 19.63 -4.56
N MET A 25 -6.01 19.00 -5.72
CA MET A 25 -4.99 17.98 -5.99
C MET A 25 -3.68 18.54 -6.56
N ILE A 26 -3.64 19.81 -6.97
CA ILE A 26 -2.42 20.43 -7.55
C ILE A 26 -1.19 20.25 -6.65
N PRO A 27 -1.24 20.49 -5.32
CA PRO A 27 -0.07 20.32 -4.45
C PRO A 27 0.44 18.88 -4.44
N ARG A 28 -0.49 17.92 -4.38
CA ARG A 28 -0.17 16.49 -4.42
C ARG A 28 0.46 16.10 -5.76
N LEU A 29 -0.10 16.54 -6.89
CA LEU A 29 0.43 16.25 -8.22
C LEU A 29 1.85 16.80 -8.39
N LYS A 30 2.12 18.01 -7.92
CA LYS A 30 3.47 18.59 -7.94
C LYS A 30 4.46 17.76 -7.10
N ALA A 31 4.05 17.35 -5.90
CA ALA A 31 4.86 16.52 -5.01
C ALA A 31 5.15 15.13 -5.59
N GLU A 32 4.15 14.50 -6.20
CA GLU A 32 4.28 13.19 -6.85
C GLU A 32 5.20 13.25 -8.09
N GLN A 33 5.15 14.36 -8.84
CA GLN A 33 5.97 14.56 -10.04
C GLN A 33 7.43 14.92 -9.73
N SER A 34 7.68 15.70 -8.68
CA SER A 34 9.04 16.08 -8.27
C SER A 34 9.78 14.94 -7.57
N ASN A 35 9.07 14.05 -6.88
CA ASN A 35 9.68 12.97 -6.12
C ASN A 35 9.93 11.72 -7.00
N LYS A 36 11.00 11.75 -7.80
CA LYS A 36 11.41 10.67 -8.71
C LYS A 36 12.75 10.02 -8.38
N THR A 37 13.37 10.41 -7.27
CA THR A 37 14.64 9.86 -6.80
C THR A 37 14.40 8.54 -6.06
N VAL A 38 15.06 7.47 -6.46
CA VAL A 38 14.97 6.14 -5.83
C VAL A 38 16.34 5.59 -5.53
N ALA A 39 16.44 4.72 -4.53
CA ALA A 39 17.69 4.03 -4.23
C ALA A 39 17.43 2.54 -3.98
N PHE A 40 18.33 1.72 -4.50
CA PHE A 40 18.55 0.40 -3.95
C PHE A 40 19.46 0.51 -2.74
N ALA A 41 19.12 -0.24 -1.69
CA ALA A 41 19.94 -0.43 -0.51
C ALA A 41 20.19 -1.92 -0.32
N MET A 42 21.43 -2.28 -0.01
CA MET A 42 21.84 -3.68 0.18
C MET A 42 22.33 -3.87 1.62
N GLU A 43 22.11 -5.04 2.23
CA GLU A 43 22.73 -5.31 3.53
C GLU A 43 24.24 -5.46 3.38
N PHE A 44 25.01 -4.80 4.24
CA PHE A 44 26.48 -4.89 4.19
C PHE A 44 26.98 -6.33 4.33
N ARG A 45 26.29 -7.14 5.13
CA ARG A 45 26.60 -8.57 5.29
C ARG A 45 26.38 -9.38 4.00
N ASP A 46 25.40 -9.01 3.18
CA ASP A 46 25.21 -9.64 1.87
C ASP A 46 26.40 -9.28 0.95
N LEU A 47 26.94 -8.06 1.04
CA LEU A 47 28.12 -7.64 0.28
C LEU A 47 29.36 -8.43 0.70
N MET A 48 29.57 -8.59 2.01
CA MET A 48 30.66 -9.44 2.53
C MET A 48 30.50 -10.90 2.11
N THR A 49 29.26 -11.40 2.05
CA THR A 49 28.98 -12.76 1.57
C THR A 49 29.36 -12.91 0.10
N LEU A 50 29.02 -11.93 -0.75
CA LEU A 50 29.43 -11.93 -2.16
C LEU A 50 30.95 -11.84 -2.30
N GLN A 51 31.63 -11.06 -1.46
CA GLN A 51 33.10 -11.00 -1.45
C GLN A 51 33.70 -12.38 -1.14
N VAL A 52 33.20 -13.10 -0.14
CA VAL A 52 33.72 -14.45 0.20
C VAL A 52 33.45 -15.47 -0.91
N GLN A 53 32.38 -15.28 -1.68
CA GLN A 53 31.97 -16.16 -2.78
C GLN A 53 32.56 -15.81 -4.14
N SER A 54 33.32 -14.71 -4.24
CA SER A 54 33.89 -14.22 -5.50
C SER A 54 35.37 -13.90 -5.34
N ASP A 55 36.06 -13.71 -6.46
CA ASP A 55 37.47 -13.30 -6.46
C ASP A 55 37.64 -11.77 -6.31
N SER A 56 36.53 -11.03 -6.20
CA SER A 56 36.50 -9.57 -6.13
C SER A 56 36.54 -9.06 -4.69
N THR A 57 37.17 -7.92 -4.48
CA THR A 57 37.17 -7.21 -3.19
C THR A 57 35.81 -6.53 -2.91
N ALA A 58 35.52 -6.22 -1.64
CA ALA A 58 34.32 -5.48 -1.26
C ALA A 58 34.19 -4.12 -1.99
N ASN A 59 35.31 -3.43 -2.23
CA ASN A 59 35.31 -2.15 -2.95
C ASN A 59 34.98 -2.34 -4.43
N GLU A 60 35.53 -3.35 -5.10
CA GLU A 60 35.21 -3.64 -6.50
C GLU A 60 33.74 -4.01 -6.68
N ILE A 61 33.21 -4.86 -5.78
CA ILE A 61 31.79 -5.23 -5.78
C ILE A 61 30.92 -3.99 -5.55
N TRP A 62 31.28 -3.13 -4.59
CA TRP A 62 30.58 -1.88 -4.33
C TRP A 62 30.56 -0.97 -5.56
N GLU A 63 31.71 -0.73 -6.20
CA GLU A 63 31.79 0.11 -7.40
C GLU A 63 30.92 -0.40 -8.54
N GLU A 64 30.83 -1.72 -8.70
CA GLU A 64 30.01 -2.36 -9.72
C GLU A 64 28.52 -2.18 -9.44
N ILE A 65 28.05 -2.56 -8.24
CA ILE A 65 26.62 -2.45 -7.89
C ILE A 65 26.17 -0.99 -7.73
N ASN A 66 27.07 -0.07 -7.39
CA ASN A 66 26.76 1.35 -7.28
C ASN A 66 26.34 1.96 -8.61
N LYS A 67 27.04 1.60 -9.70
CA LYS A 67 26.69 2.01 -11.08
C LYS A 67 25.30 1.50 -11.50
N LEU A 68 24.85 0.40 -10.90
CA LEU A 68 23.55 -0.24 -11.17
C LEU A 68 22.40 0.31 -10.32
N GLY A 69 22.66 1.29 -9.44
CA GLY A 69 21.63 1.98 -8.65
C GLY A 69 21.59 1.59 -7.18
N VAL A 70 22.55 0.80 -6.68
CA VAL A 70 22.75 0.61 -5.24
C VAL A 70 23.44 1.85 -4.68
N ILE A 71 22.65 2.70 -4.03
CA ILE A 71 23.14 4.00 -3.55
C ILE A 71 23.54 3.96 -2.08
N GLY A 72 23.05 3.00 -1.30
CA GLY A 72 23.40 2.92 0.12
C GLY A 72 23.50 1.49 0.64
N LEU A 73 24.09 1.37 1.82
CA LEU A 73 24.23 0.10 2.52
C LEU A 73 23.43 0.13 3.83
N SER A 74 22.79 -1.00 4.12
CA SER A 74 22.13 -1.22 5.39
C SER A 74 23.08 -1.91 6.35
N VAL A 75 23.27 -1.27 7.50
CA VAL A 75 24.16 -1.73 8.55
C VAL A 75 23.35 -1.89 9.83
N SER A 76 23.37 -3.08 10.41
CA SER A 76 22.61 -3.41 11.61
C SER A 76 23.50 -3.57 12.83
N GLU A 77 22.86 -3.63 13.99
CA GLU A 77 23.52 -4.13 15.19
C GLU A 77 23.56 -5.67 15.16
N PHE A 78 24.62 -6.24 15.73
CA PHE A 78 24.76 -7.66 15.99
C PHE A 78 23.98 -8.07 17.25
N THR A 79 23.37 -9.25 17.17
CA THR A 79 22.83 -9.96 18.34
C THR A 79 23.88 -10.88 18.98
N GLY A 80 23.64 -11.34 20.20
CA GLY A 80 24.55 -12.29 20.86
C GLY A 80 24.74 -13.59 20.07
N GLU A 81 23.69 -14.08 19.41
CA GLU A 81 23.77 -15.24 18.52
C GLU A 81 24.68 -14.97 17.31
N GLU A 82 24.54 -13.80 16.67
CA GLU A 82 25.37 -13.42 15.53
C GLU A 82 26.84 -13.19 15.93
N LEU A 83 27.10 -12.60 17.10
CA LEU A 83 28.45 -12.43 17.63
C LEU A 83 29.16 -13.78 17.82
N THR A 84 28.41 -14.79 18.26
CA THR A 84 28.93 -16.16 18.45
C THR A 84 29.30 -16.83 17.12
N LEU A 85 28.55 -16.53 16.04
CA LEU A 85 28.73 -17.16 14.73
C LEU A 85 29.74 -16.46 13.83
N ILE A 86 29.76 -15.11 13.84
CA ILE A 86 30.45 -14.29 12.84
C ILE A 86 31.76 -13.72 13.41
N ASN A 87 31.89 -13.60 14.73
CA ASN A 87 33.02 -12.95 15.43
C ASN A 87 33.45 -11.63 14.75
N PRO A 88 32.56 -10.61 14.71
CA PRO A 88 32.91 -9.33 14.12
C PRO A 88 33.98 -8.62 14.96
N LEU A 89 34.86 -7.84 14.33
CA LEU A 89 35.90 -7.04 15.01
C LEU A 89 36.92 -7.86 15.83
N LEU A 90 37.03 -9.17 15.61
CA LEU A 90 37.90 -10.09 16.37
C LEU A 90 37.60 -10.10 17.89
N LEU A 91 36.35 -9.83 18.29
CA LEU A 91 35.92 -9.85 19.68
C LEU A 91 35.48 -11.27 20.12
N LYS A 92 35.78 -11.65 21.36
CA LYS A 92 35.24 -12.89 21.94
C LYS A 92 33.95 -12.58 22.67
N TYR A 93 32.91 -13.40 22.47
CA TYR A 93 31.63 -13.29 23.16
C TYR A 93 31.25 -14.64 23.77
N GLY A 94 30.79 -14.62 25.02
CA GLY A 94 30.43 -15.84 25.75
C GLY A 94 30.07 -15.59 27.21
N PRO A 95 29.78 -16.64 27.99
CA PRO A 95 29.54 -16.55 29.43
C PRO A 95 30.84 -16.23 30.18
N ALA A 96 30.73 -15.56 31.32
CA ALA A 96 31.86 -15.16 32.16
C ALA A 96 32.74 -16.34 32.60
N GLU A 97 32.14 -17.51 32.85
CA GLU A 97 32.87 -18.73 33.21
C GLU A 97 33.86 -19.18 32.13
N GLN A 98 33.48 -19.08 30.84
CA GLN A 98 34.35 -19.46 29.72
C GLN A 98 35.67 -18.66 29.71
N PHE A 99 35.67 -17.47 30.31
CA PHE A 99 36.81 -16.57 30.34
C PHE A 99 37.47 -16.48 31.72
N GLY A 100 37.07 -17.32 32.69
CA GLY A 100 37.63 -17.32 34.04
C GLY A 100 37.26 -16.08 34.87
N LEU A 101 36.16 -15.41 34.55
CA LEU A 101 35.70 -14.17 35.21
C LEU A 101 34.61 -14.40 36.27
N SER A 102 34.16 -15.64 36.45
CA SER A 102 33.14 -15.99 37.44
C SER A 102 33.63 -15.73 38.86
N SER A 103 32.82 -15.04 39.66
CA SER A 103 33.08 -14.75 41.08
C SER A 103 31.77 -14.65 41.85
N GLU A 104 31.79 -14.47 43.18
CA GLU A 104 30.55 -14.23 43.96
C GLU A 104 29.73 -13.04 43.45
N LYS A 105 30.36 -12.07 42.77
CA LYS A 105 29.71 -10.88 42.19
C LYS A 105 29.36 -11.03 40.71
N ILE A 106 30.05 -11.90 39.98
CA ILE A 106 29.87 -12.13 38.55
C ILE A 106 29.40 -13.57 38.36
N LEU A 107 28.09 -13.72 38.16
CA LEU A 107 27.48 -15.02 37.86
C LEU A 107 28.15 -15.67 36.64
N SER A 108 28.26 -17.00 36.66
CA SER A 108 28.95 -17.78 35.63
C SER A 108 28.36 -17.59 34.23
N ASP A 109 27.05 -17.42 34.14
CA ASP A 109 26.29 -17.27 32.89
C ASP A 109 26.21 -15.84 32.36
N ARG A 110 26.75 -14.86 33.11
CA ARG A 110 26.74 -13.43 32.72
C ARG A 110 27.45 -13.25 31.38
N ALA A 111 26.85 -12.50 30.46
CA ALA A 111 27.42 -12.30 29.14
C ALA A 111 28.61 -11.33 29.18
N VAL A 112 29.68 -11.68 28.48
CA VAL A 112 30.93 -10.90 28.42
C VAL A 112 31.37 -10.73 26.97
N ILE A 113 31.83 -9.52 26.62
CA ILE A 113 32.61 -9.25 25.41
C ILE A 113 34.05 -9.02 25.82
N ILE A 114 35.00 -9.69 25.17
CA ILE A 114 36.44 -9.46 25.35
C ILE A 114 37.02 -8.93 24.04
N MET A 115 37.81 -7.87 24.14
CA MET A 115 38.53 -7.30 23.00
C MET A 115 39.87 -6.74 23.44
N ASP A 116 40.84 -6.71 22.52
CA ASP A 116 42.14 -6.09 22.74
C ASP A 116 41.99 -4.58 22.96
N ARG A 117 42.64 -4.04 24.00
CA ARG A 117 42.63 -2.60 24.31
C ARG A 117 43.28 -1.76 23.22
N SER A 118 44.22 -2.33 22.46
CA SER A 118 44.91 -1.69 21.34
C SER A 118 44.07 -1.59 20.07
N SER A 119 42.95 -2.31 20.00
CA SER A 119 42.01 -2.23 18.87
C SER A 119 41.44 -0.82 18.73
N SER A 120 41.46 -0.28 17.50
CA SER A 120 40.83 1.01 17.17
C SER A 120 39.33 1.05 17.49
N TYR A 121 38.69 -0.12 17.55
CA TYR A 121 37.27 -0.26 17.82
C TYR A 121 36.92 -0.24 19.32
N PHE A 122 37.89 -0.40 20.23
CA PHE A 122 37.63 -0.49 21.68
C PHE A 122 36.97 0.76 22.24
N GLY A 123 37.57 1.93 22.03
CA GLY A 123 37.03 3.19 22.55
C GLY A 123 35.60 3.47 22.09
N PRO A 124 35.32 3.45 20.76
CA PRO A 124 33.98 3.65 20.23
C PRO A 124 32.97 2.61 20.73
N LEU A 125 33.32 1.31 20.73
CA LEU A 125 32.42 0.24 21.14
C LEU A 125 32.09 0.33 22.63
N TYR A 126 33.11 0.47 23.49
CA TYR A 126 32.88 0.56 24.93
C TYR A 126 32.00 1.77 25.29
N LYS A 127 32.27 2.93 24.69
CA LYS A 127 31.46 4.13 24.93
C LYS A 127 30.02 3.95 24.45
N TYR A 128 29.82 3.32 23.29
CA TYR A 128 28.47 2.97 22.80
C TYR A 128 27.73 2.05 23.77
N LEU A 129 28.37 0.95 24.20
CA LEU A 129 27.80 -0.02 25.14
C LEU A 129 27.48 0.62 26.49
N LYS A 130 28.37 1.46 27.02
CA LYS A 130 28.17 2.15 28.30
C LYS A 130 27.01 3.14 28.24
N LEU A 131 26.79 3.81 27.11
CA LEU A 131 25.64 4.69 26.90
C LEU A 131 24.34 3.90 26.71
N LYS A 132 24.38 2.79 25.95
CA LYS A 132 23.22 1.95 25.66
C LYS A 132 22.78 1.12 26.87
N MET A 133 23.74 0.75 27.72
CA MET A 133 23.58 -0.08 28.91
C MET A 133 24.50 0.47 30.03
N PRO A 134 24.02 1.41 30.85
CA PRO A 134 24.83 2.07 31.89
C PRO A 134 25.46 1.10 32.91
N ALA A 135 24.85 -0.06 33.11
CA ALA A 135 25.30 -1.11 34.02
C ALA A 135 26.42 -2.00 33.46
N VAL A 136 26.95 -1.73 32.26
CA VAL A 136 28.14 -2.43 31.74
C VAL A 136 29.36 -2.12 32.62
N GLU A 137 30.04 -3.16 33.07
CA GLU A 137 31.26 -3.08 33.88
C GLU A 137 32.49 -3.44 33.04
N MET A 138 33.66 -2.94 33.42
CA MET A 138 34.92 -3.35 32.80
C MET A 138 35.81 -4.09 33.78
N ALA A 139 36.49 -5.12 33.29
CA ALA A 139 37.56 -5.82 33.98
C ALA A 139 38.76 -5.98 33.04
N GLU A 140 39.98 -5.78 33.55
CA GLU A 140 41.21 -5.96 32.77
C GLU A 140 41.67 -7.43 32.83
N ILE A 141 42.04 -7.99 31.68
CA ILE A 141 42.54 -9.36 31.53
C ILE A 141 43.83 -9.31 30.71
N GLY A 142 44.94 -8.99 31.38
CA GLY A 142 46.22 -8.81 30.70
C GLY A 142 46.17 -7.68 29.66
N ALA A 143 46.36 -8.01 28.38
CA ALA A 143 46.27 -7.05 27.27
C ALA A 143 44.83 -6.86 26.74
N GLU A 144 43.91 -7.76 27.09
CA GLU A 144 42.50 -7.70 26.70
C GLU A 144 41.65 -7.02 27.79
N VAL A 145 40.51 -6.47 27.40
CA VAL A 145 39.53 -5.89 28.32
C VAL A 145 38.21 -6.64 28.18
N ALA A 146 37.66 -7.07 29.31
CA ALA A 146 36.33 -7.64 29.40
C ALA A 146 35.30 -6.56 29.71
N MET A 147 34.28 -6.48 28.87
CA MET A 147 33.06 -5.69 29.06
C MET A 147 31.96 -6.65 29.52
N ILE A 148 31.59 -6.54 30.79
CA ILE A 148 30.63 -7.43 31.45
C ILE A 148 29.23 -6.80 31.31
N LEU A 149 28.33 -7.51 30.64
CA LEU A 149 26.99 -7.03 30.29
C LEU A 149 25.99 -7.20 31.45
N PRO A 150 24.92 -6.39 31.53
CA PRO A 150 23.89 -6.49 32.56
C PRO A 150 22.82 -7.54 32.20
N GLY A 151 23.23 -8.79 31.99
CA GLY A 151 22.36 -9.92 31.64
C GLY A 151 23.17 -11.16 31.28
N ASN A 152 22.50 -12.30 31.11
CA ASN A 152 23.15 -13.54 30.72
C ASN A 152 23.17 -13.72 29.19
N THR A 153 23.89 -14.72 28.71
CA THR A 153 23.98 -15.01 27.27
C THR A 153 22.63 -15.31 26.62
N SER A 154 21.66 -15.86 27.38
CA SER A 154 20.32 -16.14 26.87
C SER A 154 19.48 -14.88 26.66
N ASP A 155 19.60 -13.89 27.54
CA ASP A 155 18.93 -12.58 27.42
C ASP A 155 19.44 -11.83 26.18
N PHE A 156 20.73 -11.97 25.88
CA PHE A 156 21.37 -11.29 24.75
C PHE A 156 21.28 -12.05 23.43
N LYS A 157 20.76 -13.28 23.41
CA LYS A 157 20.70 -14.13 22.21
C LYS A 157 20.09 -13.41 21.00
N ILE A 158 18.92 -12.79 21.20
CA ILE A 158 18.17 -12.06 20.16
C ILE A 158 18.22 -10.53 20.33
N SER A 159 18.94 -10.06 21.35
CA SER A 159 19.06 -8.62 21.64
C SER A 159 20.15 -8.02 20.79
N ALA A 160 19.89 -6.89 20.13
CA ALA A 160 20.88 -6.23 19.27
C ALA A 160 21.55 -5.07 20.01
N PHE A 161 22.87 -5.13 20.20
CA PHE A 161 23.58 -4.19 21.09
C PHE A 161 24.99 -3.82 20.65
N VAL A 162 25.60 -4.55 19.71
CA VAL A 162 26.92 -4.21 19.13
C VAL A 162 26.70 -3.64 17.73
N PRO A 163 26.95 -2.34 17.48
CA PRO A 163 26.87 -1.80 16.12
C PRO A 163 27.97 -2.42 15.26
N ASP A 164 27.66 -2.72 13.99
CA ASP A 164 28.66 -3.19 13.03
C ASP A 164 29.60 -2.04 12.61
N LEU A 165 30.58 -1.74 13.46
CA LEU A 165 31.53 -0.65 13.27
C LEU A 165 32.39 -0.83 12.02
N TYR A 166 32.68 -2.08 11.64
CA TYR A 166 33.42 -2.39 10.41
C TYR A 166 32.60 -1.98 9.18
N GLY A 167 31.33 -2.36 9.12
CA GLY A 167 30.44 -1.92 8.03
C GLY A 167 30.21 -0.41 8.02
N LEU A 168 30.16 0.23 9.19
CA LEU A 168 30.03 1.68 9.29
C LEU A 168 31.29 2.42 8.79
N ASP A 169 32.49 1.91 9.10
CA ASP A 169 33.75 2.48 8.60
C ASP A 169 33.88 2.28 7.10
N PHE A 170 33.57 1.08 6.57
CA PHE A 170 33.55 0.82 5.13
C PHE A 170 32.66 1.82 4.39
N CYS A 171 31.47 2.11 4.95
CA CYS A 171 30.57 3.11 4.37
C CYS A 171 31.17 4.53 4.43
N ARG A 172 31.80 4.92 5.54
CA ARG A 172 32.43 6.24 5.66
C ARG A 172 33.57 6.42 4.66
N GLU A 173 34.45 5.43 4.54
CA GLU A 173 35.60 5.44 3.62
C GLU A 173 35.16 5.60 2.16
N ASN A 174 34.03 4.98 1.80
CA ASN A 174 33.45 5.03 0.46
C ASN A 174 32.36 6.11 0.29
N SER A 175 32.15 6.99 1.28
CA SER A 175 31.10 8.03 1.27
C SER A 175 29.68 7.51 0.97
N ILE A 176 29.34 6.34 1.51
CA ILE A 176 28.09 5.62 1.26
C ILE A 176 27.02 6.05 2.29
N PRO A 177 25.84 6.54 1.85
CA PRO A 177 24.69 6.72 2.72
C PRO A 177 24.28 5.44 3.46
N ILE A 178 24.12 5.54 4.78
CA ILE A 178 23.85 4.40 5.64
C ILE A 178 22.36 4.35 6.02
N LEU A 179 21.76 3.18 5.77
CA LEU A 179 20.48 2.76 6.34
C LEU A 179 20.73 1.96 7.63
N PHE A 180 20.78 2.65 8.77
CA PHE A 180 21.09 2.01 10.04
C PHE A 180 19.89 1.25 10.61
N ARG A 181 20.14 0.07 11.18
CA ARG A 181 19.11 -0.83 11.69
C ARG A 181 19.32 -1.15 13.17
N PRO A 182 18.90 -0.24 14.07
CA PRO A 182 18.94 -0.51 15.49
C PRO A 182 17.92 -1.61 15.81
N GLY A 183 18.33 -2.56 16.63
CA GLY A 183 17.45 -3.62 17.13
C GLY A 183 16.98 -3.37 18.56
N SER A 184 16.07 -4.21 19.01
CA SER A 184 15.63 -4.21 20.41
C SER A 184 16.73 -4.76 21.31
N CYS A 185 16.95 -4.08 22.43
CA CYS A 185 17.79 -4.56 23.52
C CYS A 185 16.99 -4.38 24.82
N PRO A 186 16.42 -5.43 25.42
CA PRO A 186 15.62 -5.34 26.64
C PRO A 186 16.38 -4.74 27.83
N ALA A 187 17.71 -4.90 27.85
CA ALA A 187 18.58 -4.32 28.87
C ALA A 187 18.80 -2.79 28.71
N SER A 188 18.27 -2.18 27.64
CA SER A 188 18.48 -0.76 27.32
C SER A 188 17.18 0.04 27.45
N GLY A 189 17.22 1.11 28.25
CA GLY A 189 16.14 2.09 28.29
C GLY A 189 16.01 2.87 26.98
N ALA A 190 14.89 3.57 26.81
CA ALA A 190 14.65 4.36 25.61
C ALA A 190 15.57 5.59 25.52
N SER A 191 15.82 6.26 26.65
CA SER A 191 16.80 7.35 26.77
C SER A 191 18.22 6.88 26.46
N ASP A 192 18.59 5.71 26.96
CA ASP A 192 19.92 5.12 26.81
C ASP A 192 20.17 4.72 25.35
N THR A 193 19.16 4.12 24.71
CA THR A 193 19.16 3.82 23.27
C THR A 193 19.35 5.11 22.46
N ALA A 194 18.65 6.18 22.82
CA ALA A 194 18.77 7.47 22.14
C ALA A 194 20.16 8.10 22.34
N ALA A 195 20.72 8.03 23.54
CA ALA A 195 22.05 8.55 23.87
C ALA A 195 23.15 7.79 23.11
N ALA A 196 23.07 6.46 23.08
CA ALA A 196 23.99 5.62 22.30
C ALA A 196 23.90 5.91 20.80
N PHE A 197 22.68 6.06 20.27
CA PHE A 197 22.45 6.42 18.88
C PHE A 197 22.96 7.83 18.54
N ASP A 198 22.78 8.81 19.43
CA ASP A 198 23.30 10.16 19.26
C ASP A 198 24.83 10.19 19.24
N HIS A 199 25.47 9.38 20.10
CA HIS A 199 26.92 9.20 20.08
C HIS A 199 27.38 8.56 18.77
N LEU A 200 26.76 7.46 18.34
CA LEU A 200 27.10 6.76 17.11
C LEU A 200 26.99 7.68 15.88
N THR A 201 25.88 8.39 15.74
CA THR A 201 25.64 9.33 14.64
C THR A 201 26.46 10.61 14.72
N SER A 202 27.16 10.87 15.82
CA SER A 202 28.15 11.95 15.92
C SER A 202 29.51 11.53 15.39
N ILE A 203 29.80 10.22 15.39
CA ILE A 203 30.98 9.64 14.74
C ILE A 203 30.66 9.37 13.26
N TYR A 204 29.54 8.72 12.97
CA TYR A 204 29.09 8.34 11.63
C TYR A 204 27.99 9.27 11.12
N SER A 205 28.37 10.38 10.48
CA SER A 205 27.43 11.37 9.91
C SER A 205 26.76 10.88 8.61
N ASP A 206 27.25 9.78 8.04
CA ASP A 206 26.70 9.10 6.86
C ASP A 206 25.41 8.33 7.14
N ILE A 207 25.03 8.16 8.41
CA ILE A 207 23.72 7.63 8.80
C ILE A 207 22.64 8.64 8.41
N LYS A 208 21.98 8.39 7.26
CA LYS A 208 20.94 9.27 6.71
C LYS A 208 19.52 8.73 6.93
N ASN A 209 19.38 7.43 7.18
CA ASN A 209 18.09 6.80 7.41
C ASN A 209 18.17 5.69 8.47
N VAL A 210 17.07 5.47 9.17
CA VAL A 210 16.91 4.36 10.12
C VAL A 210 15.70 3.52 9.75
N THR A 211 15.83 2.19 9.81
CA THR A 211 14.68 1.28 9.78
C THR A 211 14.77 0.29 10.93
N ALA A 212 13.63 -0.24 11.36
CA ALA A 212 13.59 -1.16 12.48
C ALA A 212 14.31 -2.48 12.14
N SER A 213 15.15 -2.97 13.05
CA SER A 213 15.64 -4.35 13.01
C SER A 213 14.75 -5.29 13.84
N GLY A 214 14.53 -6.52 13.36
CA GLY A 214 13.72 -7.51 14.07
C GLY A 214 12.23 -7.17 14.18
N MET A 215 11.57 -7.67 15.23
CA MET A 215 10.11 -7.56 15.41
C MET A 215 9.66 -6.32 16.20
N ILE A 216 10.58 -5.67 16.92
CA ILE A 216 10.29 -4.56 17.85
C ILE A 216 11.17 -3.37 17.49
N MET A 217 10.56 -2.19 17.37
CA MET A 217 11.28 -0.94 17.13
C MET A 217 12.19 -0.59 18.33
N ALA A 218 13.44 -0.18 18.05
CA ALA A 218 14.36 0.28 19.08
C ALA A 218 13.77 1.46 19.88
N GLY A 219 14.00 1.47 21.19
CA GLY A 219 13.46 2.47 22.11
C GLY A 219 11.98 2.29 22.48
N TYR A 220 11.30 1.23 22.02
CA TYR A 220 9.96 0.90 22.50
C TYR A 220 9.97 0.55 24.01
N PRO A 221 8.96 0.97 24.81
CA PRO A 221 7.72 1.65 24.41
C PRO A 221 7.84 3.17 24.21
N ASP A 222 8.84 3.84 24.79
CA ASP A 222 8.97 5.31 24.76
C ASP A 222 10.01 5.81 23.75
N TYR A 223 9.72 5.63 22.48
CA TYR A 223 10.63 5.95 21.38
C TYR A 223 10.78 7.46 21.08
N LYS A 224 10.29 8.36 21.95
CA LYS A 224 10.33 9.81 21.74
C LYS A 224 11.75 10.36 21.71
N SER A 225 12.59 9.97 22.67
CA SER A 225 13.98 10.44 22.75
C SER A 225 14.77 10.08 21.49
N LEU A 226 14.57 8.87 20.96
CA LEU A 226 15.20 8.45 19.71
C LEU A 226 14.71 9.29 18.52
N ALA A 227 13.40 9.55 18.44
CA ALA A 227 12.82 10.39 17.39
C ALA A 227 13.33 11.84 17.45
N GLU A 228 13.54 12.41 18.65
CA GLU A 228 14.10 13.75 18.83
C GLU A 228 15.55 13.84 18.32
N VAL A 229 16.39 12.85 18.64
CA VAL A 229 17.77 12.76 18.13
C VAL A 229 17.76 12.72 16.60
N MET A 230 16.92 11.85 16.02
CA MET A 230 16.81 11.71 14.56
C MET A 230 16.36 13.02 13.89
N LYS A 231 15.31 13.66 14.41
CA LYS A 231 14.81 14.94 13.88
C LYS A 231 15.85 16.05 13.96
N ARG A 232 16.53 16.17 15.12
CA ARG A 232 17.59 17.16 15.33
C ARG A 232 18.73 17.00 14.31
N LYS A 233 19.09 15.75 14.00
CA LYS A 233 20.18 15.42 13.05
C LYS A 233 19.73 15.31 11.59
N GLY A 234 18.46 15.52 11.27
CA GLY A 234 17.96 15.40 9.90
C GLY A 234 17.90 13.95 9.39
N ILE A 235 17.90 12.95 10.27
CA ILE A 235 17.88 11.53 9.92
C ILE A 235 16.44 11.07 9.70
N THR A 236 16.18 10.47 8.54
CA THR A 236 14.84 10.01 8.15
C THR A 236 14.54 8.61 8.71
N PHE A 237 13.26 8.25 8.84
CA PHE A 237 12.84 6.91 9.22
C PHE A 237 12.21 6.18 8.03
N SER A 238 12.56 4.91 7.84
CA SER A 238 11.92 4.06 6.84
C SER A 238 11.03 3.01 7.46
N GLN A 239 9.77 3.02 7.04
CA GLN A 239 8.81 1.99 7.37
C GLN A 239 8.75 0.94 6.25
N THR A 240 9.05 -0.31 6.58
CA THR A 240 8.98 -1.43 5.64
C THR A 240 7.53 -1.77 5.33
N GLU A 241 7.18 -1.78 4.04
CA GLU A 241 5.84 -2.18 3.59
C GLU A 241 5.52 -3.64 3.96
N PHE A 242 4.28 -3.89 4.38
CA PHE A 242 3.72 -5.22 4.72
C PHE A 242 4.34 -5.91 5.94
N VAL A 243 5.34 -5.33 6.57
CA VAL A 243 5.92 -5.86 7.81
C VAL A 243 5.23 -5.19 9.01
N LYS A 244 4.66 -6.01 9.90
CA LYS A 244 4.11 -5.54 11.17
C LYS A 244 5.17 -5.67 12.26
N GLN A 245 5.72 -4.54 12.66
CA GLN A 245 6.65 -4.44 13.79
C GLN A 245 5.99 -3.70 14.94
N VAL A 246 6.23 -4.17 16.16
CA VAL A 246 5.73 -3.54 17.38
C VAL A 246 6.39 -2.16 17.53
N GLY A 247 5.59 -1.13 17.77
CA GLY A 247 6.06 0.25 17.93
C GLY A 247 6.34 1.02 16.63
N ALA A 248 6.62 0.34 15.51
CA ALA A 248 7.06 1.00 14.26
C ALA A 248 6.02 1.97 13.67
N ALA A 249 4.73 1.63 13.68
CA ALA A 249 3.68 2.52 13.17
C ALA A 249 3.52 3.79 14.04
N GLY A 250 3.65 3.65 15.36
CA GLY A 250 3.65 4.77 16.29
C GLY A 250 4.88 5.66 16.10
N PHE A 251 6.06 5.04 15.92
CA PHE A 251 7.31 5.74 15.63
C PHE A 251 7.25 6.52 14.32
N ALA A 252 6.74 5.91 13.24
CA ALA A 252 6.57 6.56 11.95
C ALA A 252 5.66 7.79 12.04
N LYS A 253 4.59 7.72 12.85
CA LYS A 253 3.71 8.86 13.12
C LYS A 253 4.44 9.99 13.86
N THR A 254 5.29 9.66 14.83
CA THR A 254 6.14 10.65 15.51
C THR A 254 7.17 11.26 14.58
N MET A 255 7.76 10.48 13.66
CA MET A 255 8.77 10.92 12.71
C MET A 255 8.22 11.75 11.56
N TYR A 256 6.90 11.78 11.32
CA TYR A 256 6.29 12.60 10.28
C TYR A 256 6.75 14.08 10.37
N PRO A 257 7.15 14.72 9.24
CA PRO A 257 7.12 14.22 7.85
C PRO A 257 8.41 13.52 7.37
N MET A 258 9.37 13.25 8.24
CA MET A 258 10.68 12.63 7.91
C MET A 258 10.58 11.11 7.75
N VAL A 259 9.64 10.65 6.94
CA VAL A 259 9.39 9.23 6.67
C VAL A 259 9.59 8.94 5.19
N VAL A 260 10.35 7.88 4.89
CA VAL A 260 10.62 7.38 3.54
C VAL A 260 10.05 5.96 3.43
N PRO A 261 9.11 5.67 2.51
CA PRO A 261 8.60 4.32 2.37
C PRO A 261 9.68 3.38 1.81
N LEU A 262 9.80 2.20 2.42
CA LEU A 262 10.77 1.18 2.06
C LEU A 262 10.05 -0.13 1.74
N HIS A 263 10.53 -0.85 0.74
CA HIS A 263 10.07 -2.21 0.44
C HIS A 263 11.24 -3.19 0.51
N SER A 264 10.97 -4.38 1.04
CA SER A 264 11.93 -5.46 1.19
C SER A 264 11.20 -6.79 0.96
N LEU A 265 11.88 -7.75 0.35
CA LEU A 265 11.43 -9.14 0.27
C LEU A 265 12.45 -10.00 1.03
N THR A 266 11.98 -10.79 2.00
CA THR A 266 12.84 -11.70 2.76
C THR A 266 13.13 -12.96 1.95
N ARG A 267 14.26 -13.62 2.24
CA ARG A 267 14.62 -14.90 1.61
C ARG A 267 13.52 -15.95 1.84
N ASP A 268 13.01 -16.03 3.07
CA ASP A 268 11.90 -16.93 3.42
C ASP A 268 10.64 -16.65 2.61
N GLU A 269 10.29 -15.38 2.37
CA GLU A 269 9.12 -15.05 1.53
C GLU A 269 9.32 -15.53 0.10
N VAL A 270 10.51 -15.28 -0.48
CA VAL A 270 10.82 -15.66 -1.85
C VAL A 270 10.76 -17.17 -2.03
N ILE A 271 11.35 -17.94 -1.10
CA ILE A 271 11.38 -19.41 -1.14
C ILE A 271 9.98 -19.99 -0.88
N SER A 272 9.34 -19.62 0.23
CA SER A 272 8.05 -20.19 0.64
C SER A 272 6.91 -19.92 -0.34
N ARG A 273 7.01 -18.83 -1.11
CA ARG A 273 6.01 -18.45 -2.12
C ARG A 273 6.43 -18.77 -3.55
N SER A 274 7.59 -19.41 -3.74
CA SER A 274 8.14 -19.76 -5.04
C SER A 274 8.17 -18.56 -6.01
N ILE A 275 8.65 -17.41 -5.52
CA ILE A 275 8.70 -16.17 -6.31
C ILE A 275 9.89 -16.25 -7.26
N SER A 276 9.62 -16.15 -8.56
CA SER A 276 10.65 -16.10 -9.59
C SER A 276 11.41 -14.76 -9.61
N ARG A 277 12.63 -14.75 -10.19
CA ARG A 277 13.44 -13.53 -10.40
C ARG A 277 12.65 -12.40 -11.08
N LEU A 278 11.93 -12.72 -12.16
CA LEU A 278 11.10 -11.74 -12.86
C LEU A 278 10.00 -11.14 -11.97
N GLN A 279 9.34 -11.98 -11.16
CA GLN A 279 8.31 -11.52 -10.22
C GLN A 279 8.89 -10.63 -9.11
N ILE A 280 10.15 -10.84 -8.70
CA ILE A 280 10.85 -9.95 -7.77
C ILE A 280 11.02 -8.57 -8.41
N THR A 281 11.54 -8.51 -9.63
CA THR A 281 11.67 -7.25 -10.39
C THR A 281 10.34 -6.53 -10.53
N GLU A 282 9.28 -7.23 -10.97
CA GLU A 282 7.96 -6.63 -11.12
C GLU A 282 7.43 -6.08 -9.79
N ARG A 283 7.63 -6.81 -8.68
CA ARG A 283 7.22 -6.36 -7.35
C ARG A 283 7.97 -5.09 -6.93
N PHE A 284 9.27 -4.99 -7.20
CA PHE A 284 10.08 -3.80 -6.90
C PHE A 284 9.69 -2.60 -7.78
N VAL A 285 9.52 -2.81 -9.08
CA VAL A 285 9.05 -1.77 -10.01
C VAL A 285 7.67 -1.25 -9.57
N ARG A 286 6.75 -2.14 -9.20
CA ARG A 286 5.42 -1.76 -8.71
C ARG A 286 5.45 -1.11 -7.34
N ALA A 287 6.38 -1.48 -6.47
CA ALA A 287 6.59 -0.78 -5.20
C ALA A 287 6.89 0.71 -5.45
N ILE A 288 7.82 0.99 -6.36
CA ILE A 288 8.22 2.36 -6.70
C ILE A 288 7.11 3.10 -7.44
N HIS A 289 6.60 2.49 -8.52
CA HIS A 289 5.70 3.12 -9.47
C HIS A 289 4.27 3.20 -8.95
N GLU A 290 3.72 2.11 -8.43
CA GLU A 290 2.32 2.08 -7.98
C GLU A 290 2.11 2.44 -6.52
N ARG A 291 3.15 2.34 -5.67
CA ARG A 291 3.01 2.49 -4.20
C ARG A 291 3.88 3.59 -3.61
N SER A 292 4.54 4.37 -4.47
CA SER A 292 5.35 5.53 -4.10
C SER A 292 6.52 5.19 -3.15
N VAL A 293 7.05 3.97 -3.24
CA VAL A 293 8.25 3.56 -2.51
C VAL A 293 9.49 4.22 -3.12
N ARG A 294 10.45 4.57 -2.27
CA ARG A 294 11.68 5.24 -2.69
C ARG A 294 12.95 4.48 -2.30
N LEU A 295 12.86 3.59 -1.30
CA LEU A 295 13.94 2.68 -0.93
C LEU A 295 13.52 1.22 -1.20
N ILE A 296 14.33 0.49 -1.97
CA ILE A 296 14.17 -0.95 -2.14
C ILE A 296 15.37 -1.64 -1.51
N MET A 297 15.10 -2.56 -0.58
CA MET A 297 16.11 -3.47 -0.07
C MET A 297 16.33 -4.59 -1.08
N VAL A 298 17.48 -4.55 -1.75
CA VAL A 298 17.93 -5.58 -2.69
C VAL A 298 18.82 -6.58 -1.95
N ARG A 299 18.72 -7.85 -2.35
CA ARG A 299 19.48 -8.96 -1.76
C ARG A 299 19.88 -9.92 -2.88
N PRO A 300 21.05 -10.58 -2.78
CA PRO A 300 21.34 -11.74 -3.62
C PRO A 300 20.45 -12.89 -3.16
N TYR A 301 19.40 -13.21 -3.93
CA TYR A 301 18.51 -14.32 -3.61
C TYR A 301 19.10 -15.65 -4.10
N ASP A 302 19.13 -16.65 -3.22
CA ASP A 302 19.64 -18.00 -3.47
C ASP A 302 18.67 -18.84 -4.33
N LEU A 303 18.17 -18.29 -5.43
CA LEU A 303 17.24 -18.96 -6.36
C LEU A 303 17.96 -19.86 -7.37
N ASN A 304 19.21 -19.51 -7.69
CA ASN A 304 20.08 -20.26 -8.59
C ASN A 304 21.34 -20.69 -7.85
N MET A 305 21.84 -21.89 -8.14
CA MET A 305 23.09 -22.38 -7.56
C MET A 305 24.29 -21.88 -8.38
N GLY A 306 25.26 -21.25 -7.71
CA GLY A 306 26.50 -20.74 -8.32
C GLY A 306 26.36 -19.35 -8.99
N GLY A 307 27.48 -18.63 -9.10
CA GLY A 307 27.54 -17.33 -9.80
C GLY A 307 26.75 -16.20 -9.12
N GLY A 308 26.65 -16.19 -7.79
CA GLY A 308 25.78 -15.29 -7.02
C GLY A 308 25.95 -13.81 -7.35
N LEU A 309 27.19 -13.33 -7.54
CA LEU A 309 27.47 -11.94 -7.91
C LEU A 309 26.95 -11.61 -9.31
N GLY A 310 27.26 -12.43 -10.32
CA GLY A 310 26.83 -12.21 -11.71
C GLY A 310 25.30 -12.22 -11.86
N VAL A 311 24.63 -13.18 -11.21
CA VAL A 311 23.16 -13.26 -11.19
C VAL A 311 22.54 -12.02 -10.52
N PHE A 312 23.14 -11.55 -9.43
CA PHE A 312 22.67 -10.36 -8.73
C PHE A 312 22.84 -9.10 -9.59
N ILE A 313 23.97 -8.96 -10.31
CA ILE A 313 24.20 -7.87 -11.26
C ILE A 313 23.15 -7.86 -12.37
N GLU A 314 22.86 -9.01 -12.98
CA GLU A 314 21.79 -9.12 -13.98
C GLU A 314 20.42 -8.68 -13.44
N ASP A 315 20.10 -9.06 -12.20
CA ASP A 315 18.85 -8.67 -11.55
C ASP A 315 18.77 -7.16 -11.29
N LEU A 316 19.88 -6.55 -10.89
CA LEU A 316 20.00 -5.10 -10.72
C LEU A 316 19.89 -4.36 -12.06
N GLU A 317 20.53 -4.85 -13.12
CA GLU A 317 20.44 -4.27 -14.46
C GLU A 317 19.01 -4.31 -15.01
N LEU A 318 18.36 -5.47 -14.92
CA LEU A 318 17.00 -5.68 -15.41
C LEU A 318 16.00 -4.82 -14.61
N THR A 319 16.13 -4.79 -13.28
CA THR A 319 15.25 -3.99 -12.42
C THR A 319 15.52 -2.50 -12.58
N GLY A 320 16.78 -2.09 -12.57
CA GLY A 320 17.22 -0.71 -12.71
C GLY A 320 16.87 -0.11 -14.08
N GLY A 321 17.04 -0.88 -15.15
CA GLY A 321 16.61 -0.50 -16.50
C GLY A 321 15.10 -0.26 -16.58
N SER A 322 14.29 -1.15 -15.99
CA SER A 322 12.83 -1.02 -15.93
C SER A 322 12.37 0.22 -15.15
N ILE A 323 13.09 0.59 -14.08
CA ILE A 323 12.85 1.78 -13.27
C ILE A 323 13.23 3.05 -14.04
N LYS A 324 14.43 3.10 -14.64
CA LYS A 324 14.89 4.24 -15.45
C LYS A 324 13.99 4.50 -16.66
N ALA A 325 13.52 3.45 -17.32
CA ALA A 325 12.57 3.56 -18.45
C ALA A 325 11.23 4.21 -18.06
N ARG A 326 10.85 4.20 -16.78
CA ARG A 326 9.66 4.88 -16.24
C ARG A 326 9.94 6.31 -15.77
N GLY A 327 11.16 6.81 -15.99
CA GLY A 327 11.56 8.18 -15.69
C GLY A 327 11.90 8.42 -14.22
N TYR A 328 12.37 7.39 -13.50
CA TYR A 328 12.97 7.53 -12.17
C TYR A 328 14.50 7.63 -12.28
N GLU A 329 15.10 8.32 -11.32
CA GLU A 329 16.56 8.50 -11.25
C GLU A 329 17.09 7.87 -9.97
N PHE A 330 18.29 7.29 -10.05
CA PHE A 330 18.93 6.70 -8.88
C PHE A 330 19.67 7.77 -8.08
N GLY A 331 19.37 7.85 -6.79
CA GLY A 331 19.97 8.78 -5.84
C GLY A 331 19.38 8.55 -4.45
N TRP A 332 20.00 9.10 -3.40
CA TRP A 332 19.46 8.92 -2.04
C TRP A 332 18.16 9.72 -1.87
N PRO A 333 17.03 9.06 -1.56
CA PRO A 333 15.73 9.73 -1.57
C PRO A 333 15.53 10.62 -0.35
N SER A 334 14.89 11.77 -0.56
CA SER A 334 14.40 12.64 0.51
C SER A 334 12.99 12.25 0.96
N ASN A 335 12.56 12.78 2.09
CA ASN A 335 11.18 12.65 2.52
C ASN A 335 10.21 13.41 1.58
N LEU A 336 8.95 12.97 1.56
CA LEU A 336 7.90 13.60 0.76
C LEU A 336 7.64 15.04 1.22
N SER A 337 7.51 15.96 0.26
CA SER A 337 7.00 17.30 0.54
C SER A 337 5.61 17.22 1.15
N VAL A 338 5.34 18.02 2.18
CA VAL A 338 4.04 18.00 2.87
C VAL A 338 2.99 18.74 2.05
N TRP A 339 1.85 18.11 1.79
CA TRP A 339 0.64 18.78 1.33
C TRP A 339 -0.49 18.56 2.34
N PRO A 340 -1.15 19.64 2.80
CA PRO A 340 -2.22 19.55 3.79
C PRO A 340 -3.54 19.09 3.15
N ASP A 341 -4.56 18.94 4.01
CA ASP A 341 -5.95 18.88 3.55
C ASP A 341 -6.27 20.10 2.67
N SER A 342 -7.09 19.92 1.63
CA SER A 342 -7.47 21.01 0.74
C SER A 342 -8.92 21.45 0.97
N LEU A 343 -9.15 22.75 1.19
CA LEU A 343 -10.50 23.30 1.37
C LEU A 343 -11.36 23.02 0.13
N ALA A 344 -10.75 23.11 -1.06
CA ALA A 344 -11.38 22.75 -2.33
C ALA A 344 -11.78 21.27 -2.37
N GLY A 345 -10.96 20.36 -1.83
CA GLY A 345 -11.29 18.95 -1.70
C GLY A 345 -12.44 18.71 -0.72
N ALA A 346 -12.48 19.40 0.41
CA ALA A 346 -13.58 19.32 1.37
C ALA A 346 -14.91 19.77 0.73
N LEU A 347 -14.89 20.88 -0.01
CA LEU A 347 -16.03 21.36 -0.79
C LEU A 347 -16.46 20.35 -1.86
N ALA A 348 -15.51 19.78 -2.61
CA ALA A 348 -15.80 18.75 -3.59
C ALA A 348 -16.48 17.52 -2.97
N CYS A 349 -15.99 17.05 -1.81
CA CYS A 349 -16.61 15.96 -1.05
C CYS A 349 -18.03 16.32 -0.57
N GLY A 350 -18.21 17.51 0.01
CA GLY A 350 -19.52 17.95 0.52
C GLY A 350 -20.56 18.10 -0.59
N ILE A 351 -20.17 18.69 -1.73
CA ILE A 351 -21.04 18.79 -2.92
C ILE A 351 -21.40 17.40 -3.44
N THR A 352 -20.42 16.52 -3.62
CA THR A 352 -20.65 15.15 -4.11
C THR A 352 -21.61 14.39 -3.18
N LEU A 353 -21.36 14.41 -1.87
CA LEU A 353 -22.19 13.72 -0.89
C LEU A 353 -23.63 14.24 -0.89
N ILE A 354 -23.83 15.55 -0.75
CA ILE A 354 -25.17 16.14 -0.64
C ILE A 354 -25.96 15.97 -1.93
N PHE A 355 -25.36 16.26 -3.09
CA PHE A 355 -26.08 16.18 -4.35
C PHE A 355 -26.35 14.72 -4.77
N CYS A 356 -25.42 13.78 -4.57
CA CYS A 356 -25.70 12.36 -4.84
C CYS A 356 -26.76 11.80 -3.89
N CYS A 357 -26.72 12.14 -2.59
CA CYS A 357 -27.73 11.71 -1.64
C CYS A 357 -29.12 12.28 -1.98
N TRP A 358 -29.20 13.58 -2.27
CA TRP A 358 -30.43 14.23 -2.69
C TRP A 358 -30.98 13.63 -3.99
N PHE A 359 -30.12 13.45 -5.01
CA PHE A 359 -30.56 12.92 -6.30
C PHE A 359 -31.00 11.47 -6.19
N TYR A 360 -30.35 10.67 -5.34
CA TYR A 360 -30.80 9.32 -5.00
C TYR A 360 -32.23 9.33 -4.43
N ILE A 361 -32.54 10.24 -3.49
CA ILE A 361 -33.90 10.40 -2.94
C ILE A 361 -34.90 10.83 -4.02
N VAL A 362 -34.52 11.76 -4.91
CA VAL A 362 -35.35 12.19 -6.04
C VAL A 362 -35.68 11.01 -6.96
N ARG A 363 -34.69 10.14 -7.21
CA ARG A 363 -34.81 8.93 -8.03
C ARG A 363 -35.75 7.89 -7.41
N LEU A 364 -35.69 7.70 -6.09
CA LEU A 364 -36.64 6.85 -5.36
C LEU A 364 -38.10 7.29 -5.53
N ASN A 365 -38.34 8.58 -5.79
CA ASN A 365 -39.68 9.18 -5.94
C ASN A 365 -40.06 9.47 -7.40
N ALA A 366 -39.33 8.91 -8.39
CA ALA A 366 -39.59 9.13 -9.81
C ALA A 366 -39.58 10.61 -10.24
N GLY A 367 -38.76 11.44 -9.57
CA GLY A 367 -38.73 12.89 -9.75
C GLY A 367 -37.63 13.38 -10.69
N GLU A 368 -37.00 12.52 -11.48
CA GLU A 368 -35.74 12.84 -12.20
C GLU A 368 -35.88 13.99 -13.22
N ASP A 369 -37.06 14.11 -13.82
CA ASP A 369 -37.41 15.14 -14.80
C ASP A 369 -38.19 16.33 -14.21
N LYS A 370 -38.48 16.32 -12.90
CA LYS A 370 -39.18 17.43 -12.24
C LYS A 370 -38.27 18.66 -12.15
N GLY A 371 -38.88 19.84 -12.33
CA GLY A 371 -38.24 21.12 -12.11
C GLY A 371 -37.95 21.33 -10.62
N VAL A 372 -36.76 21.85 -10.31
CA VAL A 372 -36.34 22.14 -8.93
C VAL A 372 -36.36 23.65 -8.73
N GLY A 373 -37.08 24.10 -7.69
CA GLY A 373 -37.15 25.52 -7.35
C GLY A 373 -35.82 26.06 -6.79
N ILE A 374 -35.59 27.36 -6.98
CA ILE A 374 -34.36 28.05 -6.53
C ILE A 374 -34.12 27.86 -5.02
N LYS A 375 -35.17 27.89 -4.20
CA LYS A 375 -35.08 27.68 -2.74
C LYS A 375 -34.45 26.32 -2.39
N ALA A 376 -34.84 25.26 -3.09
CA ALA A 376 -34.29 23.93 -2.86
C ALA A 376 -32.82 23.85 -3.29
N LEU A 377 -32.46 24.47 -4.43
CA LEU A 377 -31.08 24.55 -4.88
C LEU A 377 -30.20 25.32 -3.89
N SER A 378 -30.65 26.48 -3.40
CA SER A 378 -29.94 27.26 -2.39
C SER A 378 -29.74 26.48 -1.09
N PHE A 379 -30.75 25.71 -0.67
CA PHE A 379 -30.63 24.82 0.49
C PHE A 379 -29.57 23.73 0.29
N LEU A 380 -29.52 23.09 -0.88
CA LEU A 380 -28.50 22.07 -1.19
C LEU A 380 -27.08 22.65 -1.19
N ILE A 381 -26.90 23.85 -1.74
CA ILE A 381 -25.62 24.56 -1.72
C ILE A 381 -25.22 24.87 -0.27
N LEU A 382 -26.13 25.44 0.54
CA LEU A 382 -25.86 25.72 1.95
C LEU A 382 -25.53 24.45 2.73
N ALA A 383 -26.29 23.36 2.53
CA ALA A 383 -26.02 22.07 3.17
C ALA A 383 -24.64 21.52 2.78
N SER A 384 -24.24 21.66 1.51
CA SER A 384 -22.91 21.24 1.06
C SER A 384 -21.80 22.04 1.74
N LEU A 385 -21.97 23.35 1.94
CA LEU A 385 -21.03 24.20 2.67
C LEU A 385 -20.92 23.82 4.14
N VAL A 386 -22.06 23.61 4.81
CA VAL A 386 -22.11 23.20 6.23
C VAL A 386 -21.44 21.85 6.44
N ILE A 387 -21.74 20.85 5.60
CA ILE A 387 -21.09 19.54 5.68
C ILE A 387 -19.60 19.66 5.39
N SER A 388 -19.18 20.44 4.40
CA SER A 388 -17.77 20.65 4.09
C SER A 388 -17.01 21.27 5.27
N ALA A 389 -17.59 22.29 5.92
CA ALA A 389 -17.03 22.92 7.11
C ALA A 389 -16.98 21.95 8.30
N GLY A 390 -18.03 21.14 8.49
CA GLY A 390 -18.09 20.10 9.52
C GLY A 390 -17.02 19.02 9.32
N MET A 391 -16.84 18.55 8.09
CA MET A 391 -15.78 17.60 7.72
C MET A 391 -14.39 18.18 7.97
N TRP A 392 -14.19 19.47 7.67
CA TRP A 392 -12.90 20.15 7.90
C TRP A 392 -12.55 20.28 9.38
N LYS A 393 -13.53 20.52 10.25
CA LYS A 393 -13.30 20.80 11.68
C LYS A 393 -13.41 19.57 12.58
N VAL A 394 -14.18 18.55 12.19
CA VAL A 394 -14.50 17.40 13.05
C VAL A 394 -14.03 16.10 12.40
N PRO A 395 -12.94 15.47 12.90
CA PRO A 395 -12.38 14.25 12.31
C PRO A 395 -13.35 13.06 12.26
N LEU A 396 -14.27 12.95 13.23
CA LEU A 396 -15.29 11.89 13.24
C LEU A 396 -16.27 12.06 12.08
N LEU A 397 -16.74 13.29 11.81
CA LEU A 397 -17.58 13.60 10.66
C LEU A 397 -16.84 13.33 9.36
N ALA A 398 -15.56 13.72 9.26
CA ALA A 398 -14.74 13.41 8.10
C ALA A 398 -14.70 11.89 7.83
N ARG A 399 -14.50 11.05 8.84
CA ARG A 399 -14.44 9.59 8.64
C ARG A 399 -15.75 9.00 8.12
N LEU A 400 -16.89 9.42 8.67
CA LEU A 400 -18.21 8.93 8.26
C LEU A 400 -18.61 9.46 6.88
N CYS A 401 -18.51 10.78 6.68
CA CYS A 401 -18.89 11.43 5.43
C CYS A 401 -18.04 10.97 4.24
N GLY A 402 -16.77 10.61 4.43
CA GLY A 402 -15.91 10.12 3.36
C GLY A 402 -16.38 8.78 2.78
N GLY A 403 -16.69 7.82 3.66
CA GLY A 403 -17.25 6.52 3.25
C GLY A 403 -18.61 6.68 2.56
N LEU A 404 -19.48 7.53 3.10
CA LEU A 404 -20.78 7.84 2.51
C LEU A 404 -20.65 8.53 1.16
N CYS A 405 -19.74 9.51 1.02
CA CYS A 405 -19.49 10.22 -0.22
C CYS A 405 -19.13 9.25 -1.35
N GLY A 406 -18.18 8.34 -1.09
CA GLY A 406 -17.81 7.33 -2.08
C GLY A 406 -18.92 6.34 -2.38
N ALA A 407 -19.70 5.96 -1.37
CA ALA A 407 -20.82 5.05 -1.57
C ALA A 407 -21.94 5.66 -2.44
N PHE A 408 -22.36 6.88 -2.13
CA PHE A 408 -23.40 7.58 -2.90
C PHE A 408 -22.91 7.91 -4.32
N ALA A 409 -21.64 8.29 -4.49
CA ALA A 409 -21.07 8.52 -5.82
C ALA A 409 -21.05 7.24 -6.67
N ALA A 410 -20.63 6.10 -6.10
CA ALA A 410 -20.63 4.82 -6.78
C ALA A 410 -22.06 4.36 -7.13
N ALA A 411 -23.01 4.51 -6.21
CA ALA A 411 -24.42 4.17 -6.43
C ALA A 411 -25.02 5.01 -7.56
N GLU A 412 -24.79 6.33 -7.55
CA GLU A 412 -25.31 7.21 -8.61
C GLU A 412 -24.65 6.98 -9.97
N ALA A 413 -23.35 6.68 -10.00
CA ALA A 413 -22.66 6.27 -11.22
C ALA A 413 -23.28 5.00 -11.80
N ALA A 414 -23.52 3.99 -10.96
CA ALA A 414 -24.12 2.72 -11.36
C ALA A 414 -25.56 2.90 -11.86
N LEU A 415 -26.43 3.56 -11.09
CA LEU A 415 -27.84 3.79 -11.46
C LEU A 415 -27.97 4.62 -12.74
N SER A 416 -27.13 5.65 -12.90
CA SER A 416 -27.09 6.46 -14.12
C SER A 416 -26.71 5.65 -15.37
N ALA A 417 -25.80 4.68 -15.23
CA ALA A 417 -25.41 3.78 -16.32
C ALA A 417 -26.49 2.72 -16.61
N LEU A 418 -27.04 2.09 -15.57
CA LEU A 418 -28.05 1.03 -15.66
C LEU A 418 -29.36 1.52 -16.30
N GLU A 419 -29.89 2.66 -15.86
CA GLU A 419 -31.15 3.20 -16.40
C GLU A 419 -31.03 3.76 -17.82
N SER A 420 -29.82 4.03 -18.29
CA SER A 420 -29.57 4.54 -19.64
C SER A 420 -29.56 3.42 -20.70
N TYR A 421 -30.27 2.30 -20.47
CA TYR A 421 -30.33 1.15 -21.38
C TYR A 421 -30.75 1.50 -22.81
N LYS A 422 -31.53 2.57 -23.03
CA LYS A 422 -31.88 3.07 -24.37
C LYS A 422 -30.69 3.72 -25.11
N LYS A 423 -29.75 4.33 -24.37
CA LYS A 423 -28.54 4.99 -24.89
C LYS A 423 -27.31 4.52 -24.08
N PRO A 424 -26.86 3.26 -24.26
CA PRO A 424 -25.90 2.58 -23.38
C PRO A 424 -24.55 3.29 -23.34
N VAL A 425 -24.04 3.74 -24.49
CA VAL A 425 -22.78 4.49 -24.58
C VAL A 425 -22.83 5.77 -23.73
N LEU A 426 -23.91 6.54 -23.85
CA LEU A 426 -24.10 7.75 -23.05
C LEU A 426 -24.23 7.43 -21.55
N GLY A 427 -24.87 6.31 -21.20
CA GLY A 427 -24.93 5.79 -19.84
C GLY A 427 -23.56 5.44 -19.27
N ALA A 428 -22.75 4.72 -20.05
CA ALA A 428 -21.39 4.32 -19.71
C ALA A 428 -20.50 5.54 -19.41
N VAL A 429 -20.54 6.54 -20.29
CA VAL A 429 -19.74 7.77 -20.16
C VAL A 429 -20.19 8.60 -18.95
N LYS A 430 -21.51 8.71 -18.71
CA LYS A 430 -22.04 9.37 -17.51
C LYS A 430 -21.61 8.67 -16.22
N GLY A 431 -21.69 7.34 -16.20
CA GLY A 431 -21.24 6.53 -15.05
C GLY A 431 -19.75 6.73 -14.78
N LEU A 432 -18.92 6.70 -15.83
CA LEU A 432 -17.48 6.98 -15.72
C LEU A 432 -17.22 8.40 -15.18
N PHE A 433 -17.91 9.40 -15.72
CA PHE A 433 -17.76 10.79 -15.26
C PHE A 433 -18.07 10.94 -13.77
N ILE A 434 -19.21 10.41 -13.31
CA ILE A 434 -19.63 10.50 -11.90
C ILE A 434 -18.67 9.75 -10.98
N VAL A 435 -18.24 8.53 -11.38
CA VAL A 435 -17.36 7.71 -10.54
C VAL A 435 -15.97 8.33 -10.41
N THR A 436 -15.43 8.90 -11.49
CA THR A 436 -14.15 9.59 -11.48
C THR A 436 -14.25 10.90 -10.69
N ALA A 437 -15.31 11.69 -10.85
CA ALA A 437 -15.50 12.92 -10.09
C ALA A 437 -15.63 12.65 -8.57
N GLY A 438 -16.41 11.64 -8.17
CA GLY A 438 -16.56 11.26 -6.78
C GLY A 438 -15.27 10.67 -6.18
N GLY A 439 -14.54 9.86 -6.96
CA GLY A 439 -13.23 9.34 -6.58
C GLY A 439 -12.19 10.45 -6.39
N LEU A 440 -12.12 11.40 -7.33
CA LEU A 440 -11.24 12.58 -7.24
C LEU A 440 -11.60 13.45 -6.03
N ALA A 441 -12.88 13.67 -5.74
CA ALA A 441 -13.31 14.43 -4.57
C ALA A 441 -12.75 13.81 -3.27
N ILE A 442 -12.87 12.49 -3.11
CA ILE A 442 -12.33 11.77 -1.94
C ILE A 442 -10.81 11.87 -1.91
N ALA A 443 -10.14 11.62 -3.03
CA ALA A 443 -8.69 11.69 -3.09
C ALA A 443 -8.13 13.10 -2.85
N ALA A 444 -8.88 14.17 -3.17
CA ALA A 444 -8.48 15.56 -2.97
C ALA A 444 -8.56 15.99 -1.50
N PHE A 445 -9.50 15.43 -0.75
CA PHE A 445 -9.68 15.74 0.67
C PHE A 445 -8.88 14.80 1.59
N TYR A 446 -8.98 13.49 1.40
CA TYR A 446 -8.35 12.50 2.28
C TYR A 446 -6.95 12.07 1.85
N GLY A 447 -6.55 12.37 0.61
CA GLY A 447 -5.27 11.96 0.06
C GLY A 447 -4.10 12.84 0.53
N THR A 448 -3.99 13.11 1.83
CA THR A 448 -2.88 13.86 2.45
C THR A 448 -1.57 13.07 2.44
N THR A 449 -0.45 13.73 2.72
CA THR A 449 0.85 13.07 2.84
C THR A 449 0.84 11.95 3.90
N ILE A 450 0.15 12.15 5.03
CA ILE A 450 0.01 11.13 6.09
C ILE A 450 -0.71 9.88 5.58
N ALA A 451 -1.76 10.07 4.78
CA ALA A 451 -2.54 8.98 4.20
C ALA A 451 -1.78 8.26 3.07
N ALA A 452 -1.03 9.01 2.25
CA ALA A 452 -0.16 8.47 1.21
C ALA A 452 0.97 7.62 1.79
N LEU A 453 1.54 8.04 2.93
CA LEU A 453 2.54 7.29 3.71
C LEU A 453 1.95 6.12 4.52
N ARG A 454 0.63 5.87 4.45
CA ARG A 454 -0.09 4.81 5.20
C ARG A 454 -0.02 4.92 6.73
N LEU A 455 0.28 6.11 7.26
CA LEU A 455 0.33 6.35 8.71
C LEU A 455 -1.08 6.40 9.33
N THR A 456 -2.07 6.82 8.55
CA THR A 456 -3.49 6.79 8.94
C THR A 456 -4.32 6.14 7.84
N PRO A 457 -4.79 4.89 8.01
CA PRO A 457 -5.59 4.23 6.99
C PRO A 457 -6.97 4.88 6.85
N PHE A 458 -7.52 4.83 5.64
CA PHE A 458 -8.89 5.27 5.37
C PHE A 458 -9.88 4.26 5.96
N SER A 459 -10.73 4.70 6.90
CA SER A 459 -11.74 3.83 7.53
C SER A 459 -12.93 3.52 6.63
N GLY A 460 -13.15 4.30 5.56
CA GLY A 460 -14.33 4.21 4.70
C GLY A 460 -14.29 3.12 3.62
N VAL A 461 -13.19 2.37 3.48
CA VAL A 461 -13.01 1.36 2.41
C VAL A 461 -14.14 0.33 2.37
N LYS A 462 -14.59 -0.15 3.54
CA LYS A 462 -15.68 -1.13 3.59
C LYS A 462 -17.03 -0.53 3.18
N LEU A 463 -17.29 0.73 3.56
CA LEU A 463 -18.51 1.43 3.20
C LEU A 463 -18.61 1.67 1.69
N THR A 464 -17.51 2.10 1.03
CA THR A 464 -17.49 2.33 -0.41
C THR A 464 -17.68 1.06 -1.24
N LEU A 465 -17.38 -0.11 -0.68
CA LEU A 465 -17.57 -1.41 -1.33
C LEU A 465 -18.96 -2.02 -1.10
N LEU A 466 -19.47 -1.98 0.13
CA LEU A 466 -20.70 -2.71 0.51
C LEU A 466 -21.98 -1.89 0.38
N LEU A 467 -21.91 -0.57 0.62
CA LEU A 467 -23.10 0.28 0.64
C LEU A 467 -23.69 0.54 -0.77
N PRO A 468 -22.92 0.69 -1.86
CA PRO A 468 -23.52 0.94 -3.18
C PRO A 468 -24.41 -0.20 -3.69
N PRO A 469 -24.01 -1.49 -3.62
CA PRO A 469 -24.90 -2.59 -3.97
C PRO A 469 -26.21 -2.57 -3.16
N LEU A 470 -26.12 -2.26 -1.86
CA LEU A 470 -27.29 -2.14 -0.98
C LEU A 470 -28.21 -0.98 -1.39
N LEU A 471 -27.66 0.19 -1.73
CA LEU A 471 -28.43 1.34 -2.22
C LEU A 471 -29.14 1.00 -3.54
N VAL A 472 -28.46 0.33 -4.47
CA VAL A 472 -29.08 -0.09 -5.73
C VAL A 472 -30.21 -1.10 -5.47
N LEU A 473 -30.01 -2.05 -4.56
CA LEU A 473 -31.06 -3.00 -4.17
C LEU A 473 -32.29 -2.30 -3.57
N ILE A 474 -32.09 -1.38 -2.62
CA ILE A 474 -33.19 -0.60 -2.01
C ILE A 474 -33.93 0.21 -3.08
N HIS A 475 -33.19 0.82 -4.00
CA HIS A 475 -33.77 1.54 -5.13
C HIS A 475 -34.66 0.65 -5.99
N ASP A 476 -34.18 -0.53 -6.35
CA ASP A 476 -34.87 -1.45 -7.26
C ASP A 476 -36.16 -2.01 -6.63
N LEU A 477 -36.12 -2.33 -5.34
CA LEU A 477 -37.28 -2.74 -4.55
C LEU A 477 -38.33 -1.63 -4.44
N ARG A 478 -37.92 -0.39 -4.16
CA ARG A 478 -38.86 0.74 -4.02
C ARG A 478 -39.48 1.18 -5.35
N ARG A 479 -38.72 1.11 -6.44
CA ARG A 479 -39.20 1.46 -7.79
C ARG A 479 -40.01 0.35 -8.45
N ARG A 480 -40.20 -0.79 -7.77
CA ARG A 480 -40.82 -2.00 -8.33
C ARG A 480 -40.23 -2.35 -9.70
N VAL A 481 -38.90 -2.27 -9.80
CA VAL A 481 -38.19 -2.85 -10.94
C VAL A 481 -38.37 -4.37 -10.91
N HIS A 482 -38.50 -4.94 -9.70
CA HIS A 482 -39.10 -6.24 -9.46
C HIS A 482 -40.63 -6.16 -9.46
N PRO A 483 -41.33 -7.14 -10.08
CA PRO A 483 -42.79 -7.22 -10.01
C PRO A 483 -43.32 -7.40 -8.58
N GLU A 484 -42.51 -7.97 -7.70
CA GLU A 484 -42.88 -8.40 -6.34
C GLU A 484 -42.21 -7.52 -5.27
N SER A 485 -42.90 -7.31 -4.16
CA SER A 485 -42.44 -6.56 -2.99
C SER A 485 -41.61 -7.41 -2.02
N LEU A 486 -40.80 -6.78 -1.15
CA LEU A 486 -39.97 -7.47 -0.14
C LEU A 486 -40.75 -8.53 0.69
N PRO A 487 -41.97 -8.25 1.21
CA PRO A 487 -42.76 -9.25 1.93
C PRO A 487 -43.22 -10.42 1.05
N GLU A 488 -43.48 -10.19 -0.24
CA GLU A 488 -43.86 -11.23 -1.20
C GLU A 488 -42.65 -12.13 -1.54
N ILE A 489 -41.44 -11.56 -1.64
CA ILE A 489 -40.18 -12.30 -1.86
C ILE A 489 -39.79 -13.16 -0.65
N ILE A 490 -40.08 -12.70 0.58
CA ILE A 490 -39.80 -13.47 1.81
C ILE A 490 -40.82 -14.59 2.00
N ASN A 491 -42.09 -14.36 1.62
CA ASN A 491 -43.17 -15.31 1.81
C ASN A 491 -43.33 -16.32 0.66
N ARG A 492 -42.65 -16.14 -0.48
CA ARG A 492 -42.65 -17.13 -1.56
C ARG A 492 -41.73 -18.32 -1.23
N PRO A 493 -42.08 -19.55 -1.64
CA PRO A 493 -41.16 -20.67 -1.56
C PRO A 493 -39.91 -20.35 -2.39
N ALA A 494 -38.75 -20.41 -1.76
CA ALA A 494 -37.50 -19.99 -2.40
C ALA A 494 -37.21 -20.83 -3.65
N VAL A 495 -37.12 -20.18 -4.81
CA VAL A 495 -36.81 -20.86 -6.06
C VAL A 495 -35.35 -21.31 -6.00
N TRP A 496 -35.09 -22.60 -6.22
CA TRP A 496 -33.75 -23.19 -6.14
C TRP A 496 -32.69 -22.42 -6.95
N GLY A 497 -33.09 -21.84 -8.09
CA GLY A 497 -32.20 -21.00 -8.92
C GLY A 497 -31.75 -19.70 -8.27
N GLU A 498 -32.59 -19.06 -7.45
CA GLU A 498 -32.24 -17.82 -6.74
C GLU A 498 -31.36 -18.10 -5.53
N LEU A 499 -31.67 -19.14 -4.75
CA LEU A 499 -30.83 -19.65 -3.66
C LEU A 499 -29.45 -20.08 -4.18
N PHE A 500 -29.42 -20.78 -5.31
CA PHE A 500 -28.18 -21.19 -5.97
C PHE A 500 -27.35 -19.98 -6.40
N LEU A 501 -27.99 -18.96 -6.96
CA LEU A 501 -27.29 -17.77 -7.43
C LEU A 501 -26.81 -16.87 -6.28
N ILE A 502 -27.59 -16.71 -5.22
CA ILE A 502 -27.15 -16.08 -3.97
C ILE A 502 -25.98 -16.85 -3.37
N GLY A 503 -26.06 -18.19 -3.33
CA GLY A 503 -25.00 -19.08 -2.88
C GLY A 503 -23.71 -18.90 -3.68
N ILE A 504 -23.80 -18.84 -5.02
CA ILE A 504 -22.66 -18.56 -5.90
C ILE A 504 -22.11 -17.15 -5.66
N MET A 505 -22.96 -16.14 -5.49
CA MET A 505 -22.51 -14.77 -5.24
C MET A 505 -21.79 -14.64 -3.89
N ILE A 506 -22.31 -15.28 -2.84
CA ILE A 506 -21.67 -15.33 -1.53
C ILE A 506 -20.36 -16.12 -1.61
N LEU A 507 -20.35 -17.29 -2.27
CA LEU A 507 -19.15 -18.09 -2.46
C LEU A 507 -18.09 -17.35 -3.28
N ALA A 508 -18.47 -16.67 -4.35
CA ALA A 508 -17.57 -15.84 -5.15
C ALA A 508 -17.03 -14.67 -4.32
N MET A 509 -17.88 -14.01 -3.52
CA MET A 509 -17.46 -12.93 -2.61
C MET A 509 -16.51 -13.46 -1.53
N LEU A 510 -16.77 -14.65 -0.98
CA LEU A 510 -15.95 -15.33 0.03
C LEU A 510 -14.61 -15.75 -0.56
N ILE A 511 -14.58 -16.42 -1.71
CA ILE A 511 -13.35 -16.79 -2.44
C ILE A 511 -12.56 -15.52 -2.77
N MET A 512 -13.21 -14.44 -3.19
CA MET A 512 -12.53 -13.19 -3.49
C MET A 512 -12.01 -12.46 -2.25
N ALA A 513 -12.66 -12.61 -1.09
CA ALA A 513 -12.19 -12.07 0.19
C ALA A 513 -11.03 -12.90 0.75
N LEU A 514 -11.14 -14.23 0.71
CA LEU A 514 -10.12 -15.18 1.15
C LEU A 514 -8.88 -15.20 0.23
N ARG A 515 -9.04 -14.99 -1.09
CA ARG A 515 -7.91 -14.78 -2.02
C ARG A 515 -7.35 -13.36 -1.99
N SER A 516 -7.94 -12.43 -1.24
CA SER A 516 -7.47 -11.04 -1.21
C SER A 516 -6.15 -10.84 -0.46
N ASP A 517 -5.72 -11.86 0.30
CA ASP A 517 -4.45 -11.90 1.00
C ASP A 517 -3.64 -13.14 0.58
N ASN A 518 -2.47 -12.91 -0.05
CA ASN A 518 -1.32 -13.82 -0.01
C ASN A 518 -1.49 -15.31 -0.40
N VAL A 519 -2.05 -15.64 -1.57
CA VAL A 519 -1.96 -17.02 -2.11
C VAL A 519 -1.08 -17.08 -3.35
N SER A 520 0.02 -17.82 -3.25
CA SER A 520 1.13 -17.95 -4.21
C SER A 520 0.84 -18.87 -5.41
N ASN A 521 -0.22 -19.68 -5.37
CA ASN A 521 -0.59 -20.54 -6.50
C ASN A 521 -1.51 -19.81 -7.50
N VAL A 522 -0.90 -18.94 -8.30
CA VAL A 522 -1.51 -18.37 -9.50
C VAL A 522 -0.94 -19.12 -10.70
N PRO A 523 -1.77 -19.69 -11.58
CA PRO A 523 -1.29 -20.38 -12.77
C PRO A 523 -0.35 -19.49 -13.61
N ALA A 524 0.71 -20.08 -14.18
CA ALA A 524 1.71 -19.34 -14.96
C ALA A 524 1.10 -18.53 -16.13
N TRP A 525 0.05 -19.07 -16.77
CA TRP A 525 -0.70 -18.35 -17.82
C TRP A 525 -1.40 -17.09 -17.30
N GLU A 526 -1.90 -17.11 -16.06
CA GLU A 526 -2.54 -15.95 -15.46
C GLU A 526 -1.47 -14.89 -15.14
N VAL A 527 -0.28 -15.29 -14.68
CA VAL A 527 0.86 -14.36 -14.48
C VAL A 527 1.27 -13.73 -15.82
N ALA A 528 1.47 -14.52 -16.87
CA ALA A 528 1.84 -14.04 -18.20
C ALA A 528 0.77 -13.11 -18.81
N PHE A 529 -0.52 -13.42 -18.64
CA PHE A 529 -1.60 -12.55 -19.08
C PHE A 529 -1.61 -11.21 -18.32
N ARG A 530 -1.36 -11.25 -17.00
CA ARG A 530 -1.26 -10.04 -16.17
C ARG A 530 -0.08 -9.18 -16.62
N GLU A 531 1.04 -9.79 -16.95
CA GLU A 531 2.23 -9.12 -17.45
C GLU A 531 2.00 -8.49 -18.83
N LEU A 532 1.36 -9.21 -19.76
CA LEU A 532 0.96 -8.67 -21.06
C LEU A 532 0.08 -7.42 -20.91
N LEU A 533 -0.90 -7.46 -20.02
CA LEU A 533 -1.76 -6.32 -19.73
C LEU A 533 -0.98 -5.14 -19.14
N GLU A 534 -0.03 -5.40 -18.24
CA GLU A 534 0.76 -4.32 -17.63
C GLU A 534 1.71 -3.66 -18.64
N ARG A 535 2.38 -4.45 -19.48
CA ARG A 535 3.26 -3.94 -20.55
C ARG A 535 2.49 -3.14 -21.60
N THR A 536 1.27 -3.56 -21.94
CA THR A 536 0.46 -2.90 -22.99
C THR A 536 -0.31 -1.68 -22.49
N LEU A 537 -0.76 -1.66 -21.22
CA LEU A 537 -1.71 -0.67 -20.71
C LEU A 537 -1.13 0.37 -19.76
N LEU A 538 0.20 0.42 -19.58
CA LEU A 538 0.95 1.20 -18.58
C LEU A 538 0.63 0.84 -17.11
N VAL A 539 -0.65 0.63 -16.79
CA VAL A 539 -1.15 0.22 -15.47
C VAL A 539 -2.22 -0.83 -15.67
N ARG A 540 -2.05 -1.96 -14.99
CA ARG A 540 -3.03 -3.04 -15.00
C ARG A 540 -4.37 -2.59 -14.39
N PRO A 541 -5.50 -2.75 -15.11
CA PRO A 541 -6.82 -2.53 -14.54
C PRO A 541 -7.19 -3.61 -13.51
N ARG A 542 -8.08 -3.27 -12.57
CA ARG A 542 -8.54 -4.27 -11.59
C ARG A 542 -9.38 -5.32 -12.29
N THR A 543 -9.00 -6.60 -12.13
CA THR A 543 -9.68 -7.75 -12.74
C THR A 543 -11.18 -7.76 -12.49
N LYS A 544 -11.60 -7.35 -11.29
CA LYS A 544 -13.00 -7.28 -10.88
C LYS A 544 -13.81 -6.27 -11.72
N GLU A 545 -13.18 -5.20 -12.18
CA GLU A 545 -13.82 -4.16 -12.99
C GLU A 545 -14.01 -4.62 -14.44
N PHE A 546 -12.92 -5.05 -15.10
CA PHE A 546 -12.94 -5.34 -16.53
C PHE A 546 -13.42 -6.76 -16.89
N LEU A 547 -13.28 -7.76 -16.00
CA LEU A 547 -13.75 -9.13 -16.29
C LEU A 547 -15.17 -9.39 -15.82
N ILE A 548 -15.64 -8.68 -14.79
CA ILE A 548 -16.92 -9.00 -14.13
C ILE A 548 -17.87 -7.82 -14.18
N GLY A 549 -17.55 -6.70 -13.52
CA GLY A 549 -18.53 -5.64 -13.29
C GLY A 549 -18.98 -4.89 -14.56
N TYR A 550 -18.07 -4.38 -15.38
CA TYR A 550 -18.45 -3.69 -16.63
C TYR A 550 -19.02 -4.64 -17.69
N PRO A 551 -18.50 -5.88 -17.89
CA PRO A 551 -19.17 -6.87 -18.73
C PRO A 551 -20.61 -7.18 -18.29
N ALA A 552 -20.86 -7.28 -16.98
CA ALA A 552 -22.21 -7.46 -16.45
C ALA A 552 -23.13 -6.28 -16.78
N LEU A 553 -22.62 -5.04 -16.79
CA LEU A 553 -23.39 -3.86 -17.18
C LEU A 553 -23.82 -3.93 -18.66
N VAL A 554 -22.93 -4.35 -19.55
CA VAL A 554 -23.26 -4.53 -20.98
C VAL A 554 -24.26 -5.67 -21.15
N PHE A 555 -24.06 -6.77 -20.43
CA PHE A 555 -24.99 -7.89 -20.42
C PHE A 555 -26.38 -7.48 -19.93
N TYR A 556 -26.46 -6.67 -18.87
CA TYR A 556 -27.72 -6.12 -18.38
C TYR A 556 -28.48 -5.32 -19.45
N TRP A 557 -27.80 -4.45 -20.19
CA TRP A 557 -28.44 -3.70 -21.28
C TRP A 557 -28.99 -4.62 -22.37
N TYR A 558 -28.29 -5.70 -22.69
CA TYR A 558 -28.75 -6.70 -23.66
C TYR A 558 -30.01 -7.43 -23.16
N VAL A 559 -29.98 -7.94 -21.93
CA VAL A 559 -31.09 -8.68 -21.30
C VAL A 559 -32.35 -7.81 -21.23
N VAL A 560 -32.24 -6.54 -20.82
CA VAL A 560 -33.36 -5.60 -20.75
C VAL A 560 -33.94 -5.29 -22.13
N ARG A 561 -33.08 -5.08 -23.15
CA ARG A 561 -33.52 -4.75 -24.52
C ARG A 561 -34.20 -5.90 -25.24
N LYS A 562 -33.70 -7.13 -25.04
CA LYS A 562 -34.23 -8.34 -25.69
C LYS A 562 -35.39 -8.98 -24.92
N GLY A 563 -35.68 -8.51 -23.71
CA GLY A 563 -36.68 -9.15 -22.86
C GLY A 563 -36.26 -10.53 -22.33
N TRP A 564 -35.01 -10.94 -22.55
CA TRP A 564 -34.50 -12.26 -22.16
C TRP A 564 -34.44 -12.39 -20.63
N ILE A 565 -34.68 -13.59 -20.10
CA ILE A 565 -34.51 -14.00 -18.70
C ILE A 565 -34.89 -12.91 -17.66
N PRO A 566 -36.19 -12.60 -17.46
CA PRO A 566 -36.63 -11.52 -16.57
C PRO A 566 -36.24 -11.69 -15.10
N GLY A 567 -36.26 -12.92 -14.59
CA GLY A 567 -36.03 -13.22 -13.17
C GLY A 567 -34.61 -12.97 -12.66
N TYR A 568 -33.60 -13.00 -13.55
CA TYR A 568 -32.19 -12.88 -13.15
C TYR A 568 -31.59 -11.48 -13.41
N ARG A 569 -32.41 -10.51 -13.84
CA ARG A 569 -31.96 -9.14 -14.17
C ARG A 569 -31.33 -8.42 -12.98
N GLU A 570 -31.81 -8.69 -11.77
CA GLU A 570 -31.37 -8.02 -10.55
C GLU A 570 -29.97 -8.45 -10.13
N ALA A 571 -29.68 -9.74 -10.22
CA ALA A 571 -28.35 -10.26 -9.94
C ALA A 571 -27.29 -9.61 -10.85
N VAL A 572 -27.57 -9.52 -12.15
CA VAL A 572 -26.66 -8.85 -13.11
C VAL A 572 -26.51 -7.37 -12.77
N ARG A 573 -27.61 -6.72 -12.37
CA ARG A 573 -27.62 -5.31 -11.97
C ARG A 573 -26.74 -5.07 -10.74
N ILE A 574 -26.85 -5.90 -9.70
CA ILE A 574 -26.01 -5.84 -8.49
C ILE A 574 -24.53 -6.11 -8.82
N VAL A 575 -24.24 -7.13 -9.63
CA VAL A 575 -22.87 -7.44 -10.07
C VAL A 575 -22.24 -6.25 -10.82
N SER A 576 -23.03 -5.53 -11.61
CA SER A 576 -22.58 -4.33 -12.33
C SER A 576 -22.13 -3.20 -11.39
N VAL A 577 -22.73 -3.08 -10.20
CA VAL A 577 -22.38 -2.06 -9.20
C VAL A 577 -20.95 -2.28 -8.68
N LEU A 578 -20.47 -3.52 -8.64
CA LEU A 578 -19.13 -3.85 -8.14
C LEU A 578 -18.03 -3.13 -8.94
N ALA A 579 -18.22 -2.90 -10.25
CA ALA A 579 -17.27 -2.12 -11.04
C ALA A 579 -17.17 -0.67 -10.54
N PHE A 580 -18.30 -0.01 -10.29
CA PHE A 580 -18.32 1.38 -9.81
C PHE A 580 -17.82 1.50 -8.37
N SER A 581 -18.18 0.56 -7.49
CA SER A 581 -17.64 0.47 -6.13
C SER A 581 -16.12 0.29 -6.13
N SER A 582 -15.60 -0.61 -6.97
CA SER A 582 -14.16 -0.84 -7.11
C SER A 582 -13.45 0.38 -7.69
N ALA A 583 -14.04 1.05 -8.68
CA ALA A 583 -13.50 2.26 -9.29
C ALA A 583 -13.38 3.42 -8.29
N VAL A 584 -14.42 3.72 -7.49
CA VAL A 584 -14.29 4.71 -6.39
C VAL A 584 -13.23 4.28 -5.40
N ASN A 585 -13.21 3.00 -5.02
CA ASN A 585 -12.23 2.47 -4.08
C ASN A 585 -10.79 2.57 -4.62
N THR A 586 -10.57 2.60 -5.93
CA THR A 586 -9.24 2.85 -6.52
C THR A 586 -8.67 4.19 -6.05
N PHE A 587 -9.50 5.23 -5.93
CA PHE A 587 -9.10 6.54 -5.43
C PHE A 587 -8.92 6.61 -3.90
N CYS A 588 -9.40 5.60 -3.15
CA CYS A 588 -9.20 5.50 -1.71
C CYS A 588 -7.83 4.90 -1.33
N HIS A 589 -7.06 4.38 -2.30
CA HIS A 589 -5.68 3.93 -2.07
C HIS A 589 -4.70 5.09 -2.26
N PHE A 590 -4.61 5.95 -1.25
CA PHE A 590 -3.85 7.20 -1.34
C PHE A 590 -2.33 7.04 -1.54
N HIS A 591 -1.78 5.85 -1.30
CA HIS A 591 -0.37 5.55 -1.55
C HIS A 591 -0.04 5.37 -3.04
N THR A 592 -1.05 5.12 -3.87
CA THR A 592 -0.88 5.08 -5.32
C THR A 592 -0.90 6.48 -5.90
N LEU A 593 0.04 6.73 -6.82
CA LEU A 593 0.08 7.95 -7.62
C LEU A 593 -1.29 8.23 -8.24
N LEU A 594 -1.69 9.50 -8.20
CA LEU A 594 -3.02 9.89 -8.64
C LEU A 594 -3.23 9.61 -10.13
N SER A 595 -2.24 9.93 -10.95
CA SER A 595 -2.26 9.70 -12.40
C SER A 595 -2.54 8.22 -12.73
N LEU A 596 -1.87 7.30 -12.03
CA LEU A 596 -2.07 5.86 -12.22
C LEU A 596 -3.47 5.41 -11.79
N SER A 597 -4.06 6.04 -10.76
CA SER A 597 -5.43 5.72 -10.33
C SER A 597 -6.49 6.11 -11.38
N VAL A 598 -6.29 7.26 -12.05
CA VAL A 598 -7.16 7.70 -13.15
C VAL A 598 -7.00 6.78 -14.36
N ILE A 599 -5.76 6.50 -14.79
CA ILE A 599 -5.47 5.60 -15.91
C ILE A 599 -6.03 4.20 -15.66
N ARG A 600 -5.85 3.67 -14.44
CA ARG A 600 -6.40 2.37 -14.03
C ARG A 600 -7.91 2.30 -14.17
N THR A 601 -8.61 3.34 -13.73
CA THR A 601 -10.09 3.41 -13.81
C THR A 601 -10.54 3.47 -15.26
N PHE A 602 -9.86 4.27 -16.09
CA PHE A 602 -10.14 4.34 -17.52
C PHE A 602 -9.90 3.00 -18.23
N ASN A 603 -8.75 2.36 -17.97
CA ASN A 603 -8.40 1.05 -18.51
C ASN A 603 -9.42 -0.02 -18.11
N GLY A 604 -9.86 -0.02 -16.86
CA GLY A 604 -10.89 -0.95 -16.39
C GLY A 604 -12.21 -0.76 -17.15
N TRP A 605 -12.60 0.49 -17.38
CA TRP A 605 -13.83 0.85 -18.07
C TRP A 605 -13.86 0.43 -19.54
N TRP A 606 -12.90 0.86 -20.36
CA TRP A 606 -12.98 0.60 -21.80
C TRP A 606 -12.77 -0.89 -22.15
N LEU A 607 -11.84 -1.57 -21.47
CA LEU A 607 -11.63 -3.01 -21.65
C LEU A 607 -12.84 -3.82 -21.20
N GLY A 608 -13.43 -3.44 -20.06
CA GLY A 608 -14.62 -4.10 -19.55
C GLY A 608 -15.84 -3.94 -20.48
N MET A 609 -15.99 -2.77 -21.11
CA MET A 609 -17.00 -2.55 -22.13
C MET A 609 -16.75 -3.41 -23.37
N LEU A 610 -15.51 -3.50 -23.84
CA LEU A 610 -15.12 -4.31 -25.01
C LEU A 610 -15.39 -5.80 -24.78
N ILE A 611 -14.96 -6.34 -23.62
CA ILE A 611 -15.21 -7.74 -23.24
C ILE A 611 -16.71 -8.00 -23.08
N GLY A 612 -17.46 -7.06 -22.48
CA GLY A 612 -18.91 -7.14 -22.37
C GLY A 612 -19.60 -7.22 -23.73
N ILE A 613 -19.18 -6.40 -24.70
CA ILE A 613 -19.71 -6.43 -26.07
C ILE A 613 -19.39 -7.77 -26.74
N ALA A 614 -18.15 -8.26 -26.62
CA ALA A 614 -17.75 -9.55 -27.17
C ALA A 614 -18.58 -10.70 -26.56
N ALA A 615 -18.76 -10.70 -25.23
CA ALA A 615 -19.57 -11.70 -24.54
C ALA A 615 -21.03 -11.68 -25.00
N VAL A 616 -21.64 -10.49 -25.12
CA VAL A 616 -23.00 -10.34 -25.63
C VAL A 616 -23.12 -10.79 -27.09
N ALA A 617 -22.12 -10.52 -27.93
CA ALA A 617 -22.10 -10.99 -29.32
C ALA A 617 -22.08 -12.52 -29.38
N VAL A 618 -21.20 -13.17 -28.61
CA VAL A 618 -21.15 -14.64 -28.51
C VAL A 618 -22.48 -15.21 -28.04
N ILE A 619 -23.09 -14.60 -27.02
CA ILE A 619 -24.40 -15.03 -26.51
C ILE A 619 -25.49 -14.90 -27.58
N ASN A 620 -25.56 -13.77 -28.27
CA ASN A 620 -26.60 -13.50 -29.28
C ASN A 620 -26.44 -14.38 -30.53
N TYR A 621 -25.21 -14.65 -30.99
CA TYR A 621 -24.94 -15.38 -32.22
C TYR A 621 -24.72 -16.89 -32.05
N ALA A 622 -24.25 -17.35 -30.89
CA ALA A 622 -24.00 -18.77 -30.64
C ALA A 622 -25.02 -19.38 -29.66
N VAL A 623 -25.22 -18.76 -28.50
CA VAL A 623 -25.98 -19.38 -27.40
C VAL A 623 -27.49 -19.32 -27.62
N VAL A 624 -28.03 -18.15 -27.98
CA VAL A 624 -29.48 -17.99 -28.23
C VAL A 624 -29.98 -18.90 -29.36
N PRO A 625 -29.34 -18.96 -30.55
CA PRO A 625 -29.80 -19.87 -31.61
C PRO A 625 -29.62 -21.34 -31.25
N MET A 626 -28.57 -21.72 -30.51
CA MET A 626 -28.37 -23.10 -30.05
C MET A 626 -29.39 -23.51 -28.98
N SER A 627 -29.73 -22.61 -28.06
CA SER A 627 -30.80 -22.79 -27.07
C SER A 627 -32.15 -22.99 -27.75
N LYS A 628 -32.49 -22.18 -28.76
CA LYS A 628 -33.73 -22.35 -29.54
C LYS A 628 -33.80 -23.67 -30.29
N ARG A 629 -32.66 -24.15 -30.80
CA ARG A 629 -32.55 -25.49 -31.43
C ARG A 629 -32.72 -26.63 -30.44
N LEU A 630 -32.29 -26.46 -29.18
CA LEU A 630 -32.40 -27.48 -28.12
C LEU A 630 -33.79 -27.50 -27.45
N THR A 631 -34.49 -26.37 -27.35
CA THR A 631 -35.84 -26.30 -26.76
C THR A 631 -36.98 -26.57 -27.75
N GLY A 632 -36.66 -26.89 -29.01
CA GLY A 632 -37.67 -27.32 -29.98
C GLY A 632 -38.63 -26.23 -30.49
N GLU A 633 -38.31 -24.95 -30.34
CA GLU A 633 -39.03 -23.87 -31.03
C GLU A 633 -38.54 -23.79 -32.49
N VAL A 634 -38.82 -24.84 -33.25
CA VAL A 634 -38.76 -24.80 -34.71
C VAL A 634 -40.04 -24.11 -35.17
N HIS A 635 -39.88 -23.06 -35.97
CA HIS A 635 -40.95 -22.29 -36.59
C HIS A 635 -42.14 -23.14 -37.04
N SER A 636 -43.33 -22.78 -36.54
CA SER A 636 -44.58 -22.83 -37.28
C SER A 636 -45.20 -21.45 -37.29
#